data_AF-A0A3D3W4M0-F1
#
_entry.id   AF-A0A3D3W4M0-F1
#
_cell.length_a   1.000
_cell.length_b   1.000
_cell.length_c   1.000
_cell.angle_alpha   90.00
_cell.angle_beta   90.00
_cell.angle_gamma   90.00
#
_symmetry.space_group_name_H-M   'P 1'
#
loop_
_entity.id
_entity.type
_entity.pdbx_description
1 polymer ?
#
loop_
_entity_poly.entity_id
_entity_poly.type
_entity_poly.pdbx_seq_one_letter_code
_entity_poly.pdbx_strand_id
1 'polypeptide(L)'
;RTLLQDLLQTADLTPNSSNLTAATSALRGWLQRKQAIEPRQLEPLQSLLRNCERLSVDAHNEIETRIAATRLLGAAAGVQIDSGPALVRLLTPQTPLPLQKVAAEELLLSRQPDLAREMLSDWNSKSPEIRGVLLTGFLQRDEWTQTVLQSLKSRQLNPGELSVLQKQQLLSHSTAAIREMALSVLETPSEDSRARLIQKYSSEMRQPGDPANGPDIFRKHCSACHKIRDIGNEVGPDITAWGARPVEALLQAVLDPNLAVDPRYQGYAILLTDGRSLNGLIRDETDNSLSLLAAEGRSSLLLRTDIELIRSTARSLMPEGLEQNLTPVDLNHLYAWLRTLRSPPRTFEGNQPQVIDIPQSGNGLLNAATAEIYGTEILFERPFENIGYWHGPEDHVRWQLRSSIAREFTVWAEWACHPDSAENPVIIETSAGRLRASVQSTGGWDRYQLQRLGTVLIPVGDSDLIVRPESDPRNALADLRAIHLVADDGVPLARGMTAKTVPLPDTPAGLAAWLLNDSLPQSDREAAVGPTLQIAPQILPLLTAELPDTAGSSEEYRRIPWIWRVAIAAGKSAQDDLILSLLEKSLPDRNDRLEHWQAVVIGGGLINGITLAGRWPQDVLTAARLSDRGLLERWNTALHLADQMLRDDNVPTGTRYDALRMIALLPEQQAISGIQPWLKSDVHPELQMGAVSGLGDIQNPTATAALIQHYPGLTPENQQLAVNAMTRSHVRSLQLLEALKTGTLPPEVGRIEAVRKLLDSDNPAVRKAAGEILRPAP
;
A
#
# COMPACT_ATOMS: atom_id res chain seq x y z
N ARG A 1 2.74 49.87 10.01
CA ARG A 1 2.49 50.26 11.42
C ARG A 1 1.07 50.83 11.57
N THR A 2 0.68 51.79 10.73
CA THR A 2 -0.70 52.33 10.61
C THR A 2 -1.76 51.25 10.39
N LEU A 3 -1.54 50.31 9.45
CA LEU A 3 -2.51 49.26 9.14
C LEU A 3 -2.96 48.41 10.34
N LEU A 4 -2.07 48.05 11.28
CA LEU A 4 -2.47 47.27 12.46
C LEU A 4 -3.38 48.10 13.38
N GLN A 5 -3.05 49.37 13.57
CA GLN A 5 -3.82 50.27 14.42
C GLN A 5 -5.22 50.51 13.84
N ASP A 6 -5.30 50.76 12.53
CA ASP A 6 -6.57 50.99 11.83
C ASP A 6 -7.48 49.76 11.94
N LEU A 7 -6.93 48.55 11.77
CA LEU A 7 -7.68 47.30 11.87
C LEU A 7 -8.15 47.01 13.31
N LEU A 8 -7.30 47.26 14.32
CA LEU A 8 -7.70 47.11 15.73
C LEU A 8 -8.82 48.09 16.09
N GLN A 9 -8.71 49.35 15.67
CA GLN A 9 -9.74 50.35 15.94
C GLN A 9 -11.05 50.08 15.20
N THR A 10 -10.98 49.62 13.95
CA THR A 10 -12.16 49.23 13.17
C THR A 10 -12.89 48.06 13.83
N ALA A 11 -12.14 47.06 14.31
CA ALA A 11 -12.69 45.92 15.02
C ALA A 11 -13.32 46.30 16.37
N ASP A 12 -12.77 47.29 17.09
CA ASP A 12 -13.35 47.74 18.38
C ASP A 12 -14.67 48.50 18.17
N LEU A 13 -14.73 49.35 17.14
CA LEU A 13 -15.94 50.11 16.80
C LEU A 13 -17.05 49.25 16.20
N THR A 14 -16.68 48.24 15.40
CA THR A 14 -17.61 47.38 14.67
C THR A 14 -17.20 45.91 14.77
N PRO A 15 -17.46 45.25 15.92
CA PRO A 15 -16.95 43.92 16.21
C PRO A 15 -17.80 42.81 15.56
N ASN A 16 -17.71 42.68 14.24
CA ASN A 16 -18.25 41.55 13.48
C ASN A 16 -17.16 40.53 13.14
N SER A 17 -17.57 39.34 12.70
CA SER A 17 -16.67 38.22 12.36
C SER A 17 -15.55 38.62 11.38
N SER A 18 -15.86 39.40 10.35
CA SER A 18 -14.89 39.87 9.34
C SER A 18 -13.82 40.77 9.95
N ASN A 19 -14.22 41.81 10.69
CA ASN A 19 -13.32 42.78 11.28
C ASN A 19 -12.42 42.15 12.35
N LEU A 20 -12.98 41.28 13.20
CA LEU A 20 -12.22 40.54 14.21
C LEU A 20 -11.20 39.58 13.58
N THR A 21 -11.56 38.94 12.47
CA THR A 21 -10.65 38.05 11.73
C THR A 21 -9.51 38.82 11.08
N ALA A 22 -9.80 39.99 10.49
CA ALA A 22 -8.79 40.88 9.93
C ALA A 22 -7.81 41.39 11.01
N ALA A 23 -8.34 41.80 12.17
CA ALA A 23 -7.54 42.22 13.31
C ALA A 23 -6.64 41.08 13.84
N THR A 24 -7.18 39.86 13.95
CA THR A 24 -6.43 38.66 14.36
C THR A 24 -5.27 38.36 13.41
N SER A 25 -5.54 38.38 12.10
CA SER A 25 -4.54 38.12 11.07
C SER A 25 -3.42 39.17 11.08
N ALA A 26 -3.79 40.44 11.24
CA ALA A 26 -2.85 41.54 11.36
C ALA A 26 -1.97 41.41 12.62
N LEU A 27 -2.56 41.05 13.76
CA LEU A 27 -1.86 40.86 15.03
C LEU A 27 -0.87 39.69 14.95
N ARG A 28 -1.29 38.53 14.44
CA ARG A 28 -0.40 37.37 14.25
C ARG A 28 0.76 37.68 13.31
N GLY A 29 0.48 38.31 12.17
CA GLY A 29 1.52 38.73 11.23
C GLY A 29 2.49 39.76 11.81
N TRP A 30 2.03 40.61 12.74
CA TRP A 30 2.90 41.51 13.49
C TRP A 30 3.84 40.77 14.44
N LEU A 31 3.29 39.86 15.24
CA LEU A 31 4.03 39.04 16.20
C LEU A 31 5.05 38.13 15.52
N GLN A 32 4.70 37.53 14.38
CA GLN A 32 5.61 36.68 13.60
C GLN A 32 6.85 37.45 13.11
N ARG A 33 6.72 38.74 12.82
CA ARG A 33 7.84 39.62 12.45
C ARG A 33 8.70 40.06 13.64
N LYS A 34 8.44 39.56 14.85
CA LYS A 34 9.13 39.91 16.11
C LYS A 34 9.15 41.43 16.39
N GLN A 35 8.12 42.15 15.98
CA GLN A 35 8.00 43.59 16.23
C GLN A 35 7.36 43.83 17.59
N ALA A 36 7.94 44.73 18.40
CA ALA A 36 7.36 45.13 19.68
C ALA A 36 6.02 45.86 19.46
N ILE A 37 5.07 45.67 20.38
CA ILE A 37 3.83 46.45 20.42
C ILE A 37 4.15 47.78 21.12
N GLU A 38 3.93 48.89 20.42
CA GLU A 38 4.16 50.22 20.95
C GLU A 38 2.98 50.67 21.85
N PRO A 39 3.18 51.58 22.83
CA PRO A 39 2.10 52.02 23.73
C PRO A 39 0.81 52.48 23.02
N ARG A 40 0.96 53.17 21.88
CA ARG A 40 -0.17 53.61 21.03
C ARG A 40 -1.04 52.49 20.44
N GLN A 41 -0.51 51.27 20.37
CA GLN A 41 -1.22 50.07 19.89
C GLN A 41 -1.79 49.24 21.05
N LEU A 42 -1.27 49.43 22.27
CA LEU A 42 -1.61 48.62 23.43
C LEU A 42 -3.00 48.96 23.99
N GLU A 43 -3.33 50.25 24.12
CA GLU A 43 -4.64 50.67 24.63
C GLU A 43 -5.82 50.20 23.74
N PRO A 44 -5.81 50.41 22.40
CA PRO A 44 -6.87 49.90 21.54
C PRO A 44 -7.00 48.38 21.59
N LEU A 45 -5.86 47.66 21.65
CA LEU A 45 -5.86 46.21 21.76
C LEU A 45 -6.50 45.75 23.08
N GLN A 46 -6.15 46.35 24.22
CA GLN A 46 -6.75 46.01 25.51
C GLN A 46 -8.25 46.30 25.56
N SER A 47 -8.70 47.40 24.95
CA SER A 47 -10.14 47.69 24.80
C SER A 47 -10.86 46.61 24.01
N LEU A 48 -10.32 46.29 22.83
CA LEU A 48 -10.88 45.28 21.94
C LEU A 48 -10.93 43.89 22.58
N LEU A 49 -9.90 43.49 23.34
CA LEU A 49 -9.87 42.19 24.01
C LEU A 49 -10.95 42.07 25.09
N ARG A 50 -11.18 43.12 25.90
CA ARG A 50 -12.30 43.13 26.85
C ARG A 50 -13.65 42.98 26.15
N ASN A 51 -13.81 43.60 24.98
CA ASN A 51 -15.02 43.44 24.18
C ASN A 51 -15.13 42.00 23.64
N CYS A 52 -14.04 41.41 23.18
CA CYS A 52 -13.99 40.03 22.69
C CYS A 52 -14.34 39.01 23.77
N GLU A 53 -13.91 39.20 25.03
CA GLU A 53 -14.32 38.35 26.14
C GLU A 53 -15.85 38.32 26.28
N ARG A 54 -16.49 39.48 26.31
CA ARG A 54 -17.95 39.59 26.38
C ARG A 54 -18.65 38.97 25.16
N LEU A 55 -18.14 39.24 23.96
CA LEU A 55 -18.70 38.71 22.71
C LEU A 55 -18.63 37.19 22.68
N SER A 56 -17.54 36.58 23.13
CA SER A 56 -17.34 35.12 23.10
C SER A 56 -18.35 34.35 23.96
N VAL A 57 -18.75 34.91 25.11
CA VAL A 57 -19.63 34.24 26.09
C VAL A 57 -21.12 34.51 25.87
N ASP A 58 -21.49 35.63 25.24
CA ASP A 58 -22.89 36.00 25.03
C ASP A 58 -23.53 35.17 23.91
N ALA A 59 -24.48 34.32 24.30
CA ALA A 59 -25.18 33.38 23.44
C ALA A 59 -26.08 34.06 22.37
N HIS A 60 -26.38 35.35 22.49
CA HIS A 60 -27.15 36.10 21.49
C HIS A 60 -26.32 36.47 20.25
N ASN A 61 -24.99 36.45 20.35
CA ASN A 61 -24.12 36.75 19.22
C ASN A 61 -24.02 35.55 18.27
N GLU A 62 -23.91 35.84 16.98
CA GLU A 62 -23.65 34.83 15.96
C GLU A 62 -22.38 34.02 16.27
N ILE A 63 -22.45 32.70 16.05
CA ILE A 63 -21.35 31.78 16.36
C ILE A 63 -20.03 32.19 15.68
N GLU A 64 -20.09 32.70 14.45
CA GLU A 64 -18.94 33.20 13.71
C GLU A 64 -18.26 34.39 14.40
N THR A 65 -19.04 35.31 14.97
CA THR A 65 -18.49 36.45 15.71
C THR A 65 -17.87 35.99 17.03
N ARG A 66 -18.48 35.01 17.71
CA ARG A 66 -17.95 34.40 18.93
C ARG A 66 -16.63 33.67 18.67
N ILE A 67 -16.55 32.91 17.57
CA ILE A 67 -15.33 32.24 17.12
C ILE A 67 -14.23 33.26 16.78
N ALA A 68 -14.56 34.30 16.01
CA ALA A 68 -13.59 35.34 15.64
C ALA A 68 -13.05 36.10 16.87
N ALA A 69 -13.92 36.40 17.85
CA ALA A 69 -13.52 36.99 19.13
C ALA A 69 -12.57 36.06 19.91
N THR A 70 -12.88 34.76 19.96
CA THR A 70 -12.06 33.74 20.63
C THR A 70 -10.66 33.62 20.01
N ARG A 71 -10.56 33.64 18.67
CA ARG A 71 -9.27 33.64 17.96
C ARG A 71 -8.44 34.87 18.26
N LEU A 72 -9.08 36.04 18.40
CA LEU A 72 -8.37 37.28 18.72
C LEU A 72 -7.83 37.26 20.16
N LEU A 73 -8.62 36.75 21.12
CA LEU A 73 -8.18 36.50 22.49
C LEU A 73 -6.94 35.58 22.53
N GLY A 74 -6.98 34.48 21.77
CA GLY A 74 -5.84 33.57 21.63
C GLY A 74 -4.59 34.24 21.04
N ALA A 75 -4.75 35.00 19.96
CA ALA A 75 -3.65 35.71 19.31
C ALA A 75 -2.97 36.74 20.24
N ALA A 76 -3.71 37.33 21.17
CA ALA A 76 -3.18 38.30 22.13
C ALA A 76 -2.25 37.70 23.20
N ALA A 77 -2.25 36.38 23.40
CA ALA A 77 -1.32 35.71 24.31
C ALA A 77 0.15 35.99 23.96
N GLY A 78 0.47 36.25 22.69
CA GLY A 78 1.81 36.64 22.25
C GLY A 78 2.25 38.07 22.63
N VAL A 79 1.35 38.86 23.23
CA VAL A 79 1.58 40.27 23.64
C VAL A 79 1.72 40.40 25.17
N GLN A 80 1.84 39.30 25.91
CA GLN A 80 1.82 39.30 27.39
C GLN A 80 0.51 39.83 28.01
N ILE A 81 -0.59 39.83 27.24
CA ILE A 81 -1.93 40.04 27.78
C ILE A 81 -2.50 38.65 28.06
N ASP A 82 -2.78 38.37 29.32
CA ASP A 82 -3.26 37.05 29.72
C ASP A 82 -4.77 36.92 29.47
N SER A 83 -5.12 36.30 28.35
CA SER A 83 -6.49 35.92 28.00
C SER A 83 -6.77 34.43 28.24
N GLY A 84 -5.82 33.69 28.83
CA GLY A 84 -5.93 32.25 29.09
C GLY A 84 -7.16 31.89 29.93
N PRO A 85 -7.39 32.53 31.09
CA PRO A 85 -8.55 32.25 31.93
C PRO A 85 -9.90 32.46 31.21
N ALA A 86 -9.98 33.44 30.30
CA ALA A 86 -11.20 33.68 29.53
C ALA A 86 -11.50 32.53 28.56
N LEU A 87 -10.47 31.99 27.91
CA LEU A 87 -10.58 30.85 27.00
C LEU A 87 -10.88 29.54 27.75
N VAL A 88 -10.29 29.33 28.94
CA VAL A 88 -10.56 28.14 29.77
C VAL A 88 -12.04 28.07 30.18
N ARG A 89 -12.69 29.20 30.48
CA ARG A 89 -14.12 29.27 30.79
C ARG A 89 -15.04 28.85 29.62
N LEU A 90 -14.52 28.83 28.39
CA LEU A 90 -15.30 28.35 27.25
C LEU A 90 -15.31 26.81 27.15
N LEU A 91 -14.41 26.10 27.83
CA LEU A 91 -14.29 24.64 27.79
C LEU A 91 -15.31 23.92 28.71
N THR A 92 -16.59 24.27 28.58
CA THR A 92 -17.71 23.72 29.38
C THR A 92 -18.75 23.04 28.49
N PRO A 93 -19.51 22.05 29.01
CA PRO A 93 -20.59 21.41 28.26
C PRO A 93 -21.66 22.35 27.69
N GLN A 94 -21.88 23.49 28.33
CA GLN A 94 -22.91 24.46 27.90
C GLN A 94 -22.44 25.31 26.70
N THR A 95 -21.13 25.36 26.43
CA THR A 95 -20.58 26.07 25.27
C THR A 95 -20.74 25.23 23.99
N PRO A 96 -21.12 25.80 22.84
CA PRO A 96 -21.15 25.08 21.56
C PRO A 96 -19.79 24.46 21.19
N LEU A 97 -19.80 23.23 20.65
CA LEU A 97 -18.57 22.47 20.36
C LEU A 97 -17.57 23.21 19.44
N PRO A 98 -17.98 23.89 18.35
CA PRO A 98 -17.03 24.64 17.51
C PRO A 98 -16.27 25.72 18.28
N LEU A 99 -16.94 26.37 19.24
CA LEU A 99 -16.34 27.40 20.07
C LEU A 99 -15.37 26.80 21.10
N GLN A 100 -15.72 25.65 21.69
CA GLN A 100 -14.82 24.89 22.57
C GLN A 100 -13.54 24.46 21.83
N LYS A 101 -13.67 23.94 20.60
CA LYS A 101 -12.53 23.51 19.78
C LYS A 101 -11.59 24.68 19.49
N VAL A 102 -12.13 25.81 19.04
CA VAL A 102 -11.32 27.02 18.78
C VAL A 102 -10.65 27.51 20.06
N ALA A 103 -11.36 27.54 21.20
CA ALA A 103 -10.76 27.93 22.48
C ALA A 103 -9.60 27.00 22.88
N ALA A 104 -9.77 25.68 22.73
CA ALA A 104 -8.73 24.69 23.00
C ALA A 104 -7.53 24.85 22.07
N GLU A 105 -7.74 25.02 20.76
CA GLU A 105 -6.68 25.25 19.78
C GLU A 105 -5.87 26.51 20.10
N GLU A 106 -6.54 27.62 20.42
CA GLU A 106 -5.90 28.88 20.79
C GLU A 106 -5.10 28.77 22.09
N LEU A 107 -5.65 28.08 23.11
CA LEU A 107 -4.93 27.81 24.35
C LEU A 107 -3.67 26.97 24.10
N LEU A 108 -3.75 25.97 23.22
CA LEU A 108 -2.61 25.12 22.86
C LEU A 108 -1.51 25.89 22.10
N LEU A 109 -1.82 27.01 21.43
CA LEU A 109 -0.81 27.89 20.82
C LEU A 109 -0.02 28.71 21.85
N SER A 110 -0.57 28.93 23.05
CA SER A 110 0.10 29.67 24.13
C SER A 110 1.35 28.93 24.63
N ARG A 111 2.35 29.68 25.12
CA ARG A 111 3.60 29.14 25.70
C ARG A 111 3.65 29.24 27.23
N GLN A 112 2.55 29.57 27.88
CA GLN A 112 2.52 29.68 29.33
C GLN A 112 2.50 28.26 29.95
N PRO A 113 3.45 27.91 30.83
CA PRO A 113 3.54 26.58 31.40
C PRO A 113 2.37 26.24 32.34
N ASP A 114 1.82 27.23 33.05
CA ASP A 114 0.74 27.01 34.03
C ASP A 114 -0.63 26.69 33.40
N LEU A 115 -0.85 27.05 32.13
CA LEU A 115 -2.13 26.80 31.44
C LEU A 115 -2.45 25.31 31.29
N ALA A 116 -1.45 24.43 31.19
CA ALA A 116 -1.70 22.99 31.15
C ALA A 116 -2.43 22.52 32.42
N ARG A 117 -2.04 23.05 33.58
CA ARG A 117 -2.68 22.72 34.88
C ARG A 117 -4.10 23.25 34.94
N GLU A 118 -4.34 24.46 34.43
CA GLU A 118 -5.68 25.06 34.36
C GLU A 118 -6.59 24.30 33.40
N MET A 119 -6.11 23.93 32.22
CA MET A 119 -6.90 23.14 31.25
C MET A 119 -7.21 21.72 31.75
N LEU A 120 -6.34 21.15 32.60
CA LEU A 120 -6.56 19.87 33.28
C LEU A 120 -7.47 19.97 34.51
N SER A 121 -7.73 21.18 35.01
CA SER A 121 -8.78 21.40 36.02
C SER A 121 -10.14 21.02 35.42
N ASP A 122 -11.03 20.46 36.26
CA ASP A 122 -12.34 19.97 35.82
C ASP A 122 -12.28 19.05 34.59
N TRP A 123 -11.23 18.21 34.49
CA TRP A 123 -11.05 17.28 33.36
C TRP A 123 -12.31 16.45 33.07
N ASN A 124 -12.93 15.94 34.13
CA ASN A 124 -14.06 15.03 34.05
C ASN A 124 -15.35 15.67 33.51
N SER A 125 -15.43 17.02 33.47
CA SER A 125 -16.57 17.73 32.90
C SER A 125 -16.43 18.03 31.40
N LYS A 126 -15.24 17.83 30.82
CA LYS A 126 -14.98 18.06 29.40
C LYS A 126 -15.48 16.90 28.54
N SER A 127 -15.93 17.20 27.32
CA SER A 127 -16.40 16.20 26.35
C SER A 127 -15.23 15.39 25.74
N PRO A 128 -15.47 14.19 25.20
CA PRO A 128 -14.42 13.35 24.63
C PRO A 128 -13.61 14.04 23.52
N GLU A 129 -14.26 14.79 22.62
CA GLU A 129 -13.61 15.51 21.53
C GLU A 129 -12.62 16.55 22.07
N ILE A 130 -13.01 17.31 23.09
CA ILE A 130 -12.17 18.34 23.69
C ILE A 130 -11.01 17.71 24.45
N ARG A 131 -11.26 16.62 25.19
CA ARG A 131 -10.18 15.86 25.84
C ARG A 131 -9.15 15.34 24.84
N GLY A 132 -9.61 14.80 23.71
CA GLY A 132 -8.74 14.31 22.63
C GLY A 132 -7.86 15.42 22.04
N VAL A 133 -8.44 16.59 21.75
CA VAL A 133 -7.72 17.78 21.27
C VAL A 133 -6.66 18.22 22.28
N LEU A 134 -7.04 18.35 23.56
CA LEU A 134 -6.14 18.79 24.63
C LEU A 134 -4.99 17.82 24.87
N LEU A 135 -5.26 16.51 24.99
CA LEU A 135 -4.21 15.49 25.17
C LEU A 135 -3.24 15.46 24.00
N THR A 136 -3.75 15.53 22.77
CA THR A 136 -2.89 15.58 21.57
C THR A 136 -1.98 16.80 21.60
N GLY A 137 -2.49 17.96 22.02
CA GLY A 137 -1.71 19.19 22.16
C GLY A 137 -0.71 19.18 23.31
N PHE A 138 -1.08 18.66 24.49
CA PHE A 138 -0.18 18.56 25.65
C PHE A 138 1.06 17.73 25.36
N LEU A 139 0.89 16.64 24.61
CA LEU A 139 1.97 15.71 24.27
C LEU A 139 2.93 16.22 23.19
N GLN A 140 2.73 17.42 22.67
CA GLN A 140 3.67 18.07 21.73
C GLN A 140 4.81 18.82 22.44
N ARG A 141 4.76 18.96 23.78
CA ARG A 141 5.73 19.75 24.55
C ARG A 141 6.12 19.05 25.84
N ASP A 142 7.41 19.00 26.13
CA ASP A 142 7.96 18.32 27.31
C ASP A 142 7.36 18.84 28.63
N GLU A 143 7.25 20.16 28.81
CA GLU A 143 6.72 20.76 30.05
C GLU A 143 5.25 20.37 30.30
N TRP A 144 4.43 20.36 29.26
CA TRP A 144 3.01 19.99 29.34
C TRP A 144 2.84 18.47 29.47
N THR A 145 3.68 17.70 28.79
CA THR A 145 3.76 16.25 28.92
C THR A 145 4.06 15.84 30.36
N GLN A 146 5.02 16.50 31.01
CA GLN A 146 5.32 16.29 32.43
C GLN A 146 4.11 16.61 33.31
N THR A 147 3.35 17.67 33.00
CA THR A 147 2.13 18.02 33.73
C THR A 147 1.04 16.93 33.59
N VAL A 148 0.88 16.35 32.40
CA VAL A 148 -0.02 15.20 32.16
C VAL A 148 0.42 13.98 32.96
N LEU A 149 1.70 13.61 32.89
CA LEU A 149 2.25 12.48 33.63
C LEU A 149 2.12 12.67 35.16
N GLN A 150 2.31 13.89 35.66
CA GLN A 150 2.08 14.22 37.06
C GLN A 150 0.59 14.08 37.44
N SER A 151 -0.32 14.44 36.53
CA SER A 151 -1.77 14.28 36.72
C SER A 151 -2.22 12.82 36.70
N LEU A 152 -1.53 11.96 35.93
CA LEU A 152 -1.70 10.50 35.99
C LEU A 152 -1.19 9.94 37.33
N LYS A 153 0.00 10.40 37.77
CA LYS A 153 0.60 10.00 39.04
C LYS A 153 -0.27 10.38 40.25
N SER A 154 -0.88 11.56 40.22
CA SER A 154 -1.82 12.03 41.26
C SER A 154 -3.23 11.44 41.13
N ARG A 155 -3.49 10.62 40.11
CA ARG A 155 -4.79 10.03 39.77
C ARG A 155 -5.90 11.05 39.45
N GLN A 156 -5.52 12.26 39.04
CA GLN A 156 -6.44 13.24 38.46
C GLN A 156 -6.85 12.81 37.04
N LEU A 157 -5.93 12.23 36.28
CA LEU A 157 -6.17 11.59 34.99
C LEU A 157 -6.10 10.07 35.13
N ASN A 158 -6.90 9.35 34.35
CA ASN A 158 -6.83 7.90 34.24
C ASN A 158 -5.86 7.52 33.09
N PRO A 159 -4.94 6.55 33.25
CA PRO A 159 -4.10 6.03 32.16
C PRO A 159 -4.88 5.60 30.91
N GLY A 160 -6.14 5.19 31.05
CA GLY A 160 -7.04 4.86 29.95
C GLY A 160 -7.43 6.04 29.04
N GLU A 161 -7.27 7.29 29.50
CA GLU A 161 -7.53 8.48 28.66
C GLU A 161 -6.52 8.60 27.50
N LEU A 162 -5.35 7.96 27.63
CA LEU A 162 -4.33 7.92 26.60
C LEU A 162 -4.57 6.77 25.62
N SER A 163 -4.56 7.08 24.33
CA SER A 163 -4.56 6.08 23.26
C SER A 163 -3.29 5.21 23.29
N VAL A 164 -3.35 4.05 22.65
CA VAL A 164 -2.18 3.15 22.51
C VAL A 164 -0.99 3.87 21.88
N LEU A 165 -1.22 4.70 20.86
CA LEU A 165 -0.17 5.47 20.21
C LEU A 165 0.46 6.51 21.15
N GLN A 166 -0.35 7.21 21.94
CA GLN A 166 0.15 8.19 22.91
C GLN A 166 0.93 7.52 24.04
N LYS A 167 0.48 6.35 24.53
CA LYS A 167 1.23 5.55 25.50
C LYS A 167 2.59 5.13 24.94
N GLN A 168 2.64 4.64 23.69
CA GLN A 168 3.90 4.30 23.02
C GLN A 168 4.80 5.53 22.87
N GLN A 169 4.26 6.67 22.43
CA GLN A 169 5.00 7.94 22.31
C GLN A 169 5.64 8.37 23.65
N LEU A 170 4.93 8.22 24.77
CA LEU A 170 5.43 8.53 26.10
C LEU A 170 6.55 7.57 26.55
N LEU A 171 6.38 6.27 26.29
CA LEU A 171 7.37 5.24 26.62
C LEU A 171 8.64 5.34 25.77
N SER A 172 8.52 5.79 24.51
CA SER A 172 9.64 6.00 23.59
C SER A 172 10.08 7.47 23.48
N HIS A 173 9.65 8.33 24.41
CA HIS A 173 9.92 9.78 24.33
C HIS A 173 11.42 10.08 24.34
N SER A 174 11.89 11.13 23.65
CA SER A 174 13.33 11.47 23.58
C SER A 174 13.93 11.83 24.96
N THR A 175 13.17 12.54 25.79
CA THR A 175 13.55 12.96 27.15
C THR A 175 13.45 11.82 28.17
N ALA A 176 14.56 11.48 28.83
CA ALA A 176 14.65 10.35 29.76
C ALA A 176 13.69 10.46 30.96
N ALA A 177 13.59 11.65 31.57
CA ALA A 177 12.70 11.87 32.71
C ALA A 177 11.22 11.63 32.40
N ILE A 178 10.80 11.91 31.15
CA ILE A 178 9.43 11.64 30.67
C ILE A 178 9.20 10.14 30.53
N ARG A 179 10.15 9.40 29.92
CA ARG A 179 10.05 7.93 29.80
C ARG A 179 9.96 7.24 31.16
N GLU A 180 10.83 7.63 32.10
CA GLU A 180 10.86 7.04 33.44
C GLU A 180 9.56 7.30 34.20
N MET A 181 9.03 8.53 34.12
CA MET A 181 7.76 8.86 34.75
C MET A 181 6.59 8.14 34.07
N ALA A 182 6.59 8.04 32.74
CA ALA A 182 5.60 7.29 31.98
C ALA A 182 5.58 5.80 32.37
N LEU A 183 6.75 5.15 32.45
CA LEU A 183 6.87 3.78 32.95
C LEU A 183 6.22 3.64 34.34
N SER A 184 6.52 4.56 35.27
CA SER A 184 6.00 4.49 36.64
C SER A 184 4.48 4.69 36.80
N VAL A 185 3.81 5.32 35.83
CA VAL A 185 2.36 5.62 35.91
C VAL A 185 1.51 4.81 34.93
N LEU A 186 2.13 4.25 33.90
CA LEU A 186 1.49 3.37 32.92
C LEU A 186 1.62 1.89 33.32
N GLU A 187 2.65 1.54 34.12
CA GLU A 187 2.69 0.29 34.87
C GLU A 187 2.27 0.56 36.32
N THR A 188 1.06 0.16 36.71
CA THR A 188 0.72 0.04 38.14
C THR A 188 -0.54 -0.82 38.34
N PRO A 189 -0.72 -1.43 39.52
CA PRO A 189 -0.89 -2.86 39.68
C PRO A 189 -2.31 -3.12 40.18
N SER A 190 -3.21 -3.47 39.26
CA SER A 190 -4.43 -4.21 39.60
C SER A 190 -4.43 -5.62 39.00
N GLU A 191 -3.33 -5.95 38.31
CA GLU A 191 -3.14 -7.09 37.41
C GLU A 191 -3.21 -8.45 38.09
N ASP A 192 -2.93 -8.54 39.39
CA ASP A 192 -2.66 -9.85 40.00
C ASP A 192 -3.91 -10.74 40.09
N SER A 193 -5.14 -10.22 40.05
CA SER A 193 -6.37 -11.05 40.06
C SER A 193 -6.91 -11.35 38.66
N ARG A 194 -6.96 -10.35 37.77
CA ARG A 194 -7.48 -10.51 36.40
C ARG A 194 -6.48 -11.15 35.46
N ALA A 195 -5.18 -10.90 35.60
CA ALA A 195 -4.16 -11.64 34.83
C ALA A 195 -4.17 -13.14 35.19
N ARG A 196 -4.35 -13.49 36.47
CA ARG A 196 -4.55 -14.88 36.90
C ARG A 196 -5.82 -15.49 36.31
N LEU A 197 -6.90 -14.72 36.19
CA LEU A 197 -8.14 -15.15 35.55
C LEU A 197 -7.98 -15.38 34.04
N ILE A 198 -7.34 -14.44 33.33
CA ILE A 198 -7.02 -14.58 31.90
C ILE A 198 -6.14 -15.80 31.66
N GLN A 199 -5.11 -16.01 32.49
CA GLN A 199 -4.24 -17.18 32.41
C GLN A 199 -5.01 -18.48 32.62
N LYS A 200 -5.92 -18.51 33.61
CA LYS A 200 -6.82 -19.66 33.85
C LYS A 200 -7.67 -19.94 32.60
N TYR A 201 -8.38 -18.94 32.09
CA TYR A 201 -9.26 -19.10 30.92
C TYR A 201 -8.46 -19.55 29.68
N SER A 202 -7.34 -18.90 29.38
CA SER A 202 -6.45 -19.30 28.27
C SER A 202 -5.98 -20.76 28.41
N SER A 203 -5.62 -21.18 29.63
CA SER A 203 -5.18 -22.56 29.88
C SER A 203 -6.28 -23.62 29.69
N GLU A 204 -7.54 -23.25 29.92
CA GLU A 204 -8.71 -24.13 29.76
C GLU A 204 -9.26 -24.13 28.32
N MET A 205 -8.94 -23.11 27.51
CA MET A 205 -9.31 -23.00 26.08
C MET A 205 -8.36 -23.71 25.12
N ARG A 206 -7.53 -24.66 25.60
CA ARG A 206 -6.54 -25.38 24.77
C ARG A 206 -7.15 -26.30 23.71
N GLN A 207 -8.39 -26.74 23.89
CA GLN A 207 -9.10 -27.57 22.91
C GLN A 207 -9.85 -26.67 21.92
N PRO A 208 -10.02 -27.06 20.65
CA PRO A 208 -10.83 -26.28 19.71
C PRO A 208 -12.29 -26.14 20.20
N GLY A 209 -12.80 -24.92 20.22
CA GLY A 209 -14.22 -24.67 20.49
C GLY A 209 -15.13 -25.10 19.34
N ASP A 210 -16.37 -25.47 19.64
CA ASP A 210 -17.42 -25.73 18.65
C ASP A 210 -18.04 -24.41 18.13
N PRO A 211 -17.86 -24.06 16.83
CA PRO A 211 -18.42 -22.86 16.25
C PRO A 211 -19.94 -22.86 16.14
N ALA A 212 -20.62 -24.02 16.26
CA ALA A 212 -22.07 -24.09 16.21
C ALA A 212 -22.74 -23.47 17.46
N ASN A 213 -22.04 -23.47 18.60
CA ASN A 213 -22.56 -22.95 19.88
C ASN A 213 -22.27 -21.45 20.09
N GLY A 214 -21.31 -20.88 19.36
CA GLY A 214 -20.92 -19.46 19.49
C GLY A 214 -22.02 -18.42 19.20
N PRO A 215 -22.91 -18.60 18.19
CA PRO A 215 -24.01 -17.67 17.93
C PRO A 215 -24.93 -17.45 19.13
N ASP A 216 -25.26 -18.50 19.88
CA ASP A 216 -26.16 -18.40 21.04
C ASP A 216 -25.50 -17.68 22.21
N ILE A 217 -24.19 -17.89 22.39
CA ILE A 217 -23.39 -17.18 23.40
C ILE A 217 -23.29 -15.69 23.04
N PHE A 218 -23.03 -15.37 21.77
CA PHE A 218 -23.06 -13.99 21.27
C PHE A 218 -24.42 -13.33 21.50
N ARG A 219 -25.52 -13.99 21.12
CA ARG A 219 -26.89 -13.48 21.34
C ARG A 219 -27.13 -13.17 22.81
N LYS A 220 -26.73 -14.06 23.71
CA LYS A 220 -27.02 -13.96 25.13
C LYS A 220 -26.17 -12.91 25.85
N HIS A 221 -24.90 -12.74 25.49
CA HIS A 221 -23.94 -11.96 26.28
C HIS A 221 -23.37 -10.74 25.56
N CYS A 222 -23.32 -10.74 24.23
CA CYS A 222 -22.63 -9.70 23.46
C CYS A 222 -23.60 -8.84 22.63
N SER A 223 -24.74 -9.39 22.19
CA SER A 223 -25.64 -8.74 21.24
C SER A 223 -26.33 -7.47 21.75
N ALA A 224 -26.39 -7.29 23.08
CA ALA A 224 -26.89 -6.06 23.68
C ALA A 224 -26.08 -4.84 23.22
N CYS A 225 -24.77 -5.00 23.01
CA CYS A 225 -23.87 -3.92 22.64
C CYS A 225 -23.20 -4.08 21.29
N HIS A 226 -22.95 -5.30 20.81
CA HIS A 226 -22.26 -5.57 19.56
C HIS A 226 -23.20 -6.13 18.50
N LYS A 227 -22.96 -5.77 17.23
CA LYS A 227 -23.73 -6.25 16.08
C LYS A 227 -22.85 -7.10 15.18
N ILE A 228 -23.37 -8.27 14.81
CA ILE A 228 -22.81 -9.14 13.77
C ILE A 228 -23.94 -9.47 12.80
N ARG A 229 -23.78 -9.11 11.52
CA ARG A 229 -24.83 -9.21 10.50
C ARG A 229 -26.10 -8.50 11.00
N ASP A 230 -27.24 -9.19 11.03
CA ASP A 230 -28.53 -8.66 11.45
C ASP A 230 -28.84 -8.89 12.95
N ILE A 231 -27.87 -9.31 13.75
CA ILE A 231 -28.07 -9.65 15.17
C ILE A 231 -27.28 -8.71 16.07
N GLY A 232 -27.99 -8.02 16.98
CA GLY A 232 -27.43 -7.16 18.02
C GLY A 232 -27.52 -5.67 17.73
N ASN A 233 -26.81 -4.85 18.51
CA ASN A 233 -26.83 -3.39 18.44
C ASN A 233 -25.44 -2.80 18.11
N GLU A 234 -25.39 -1.57 17.57
CA GLU A 234 -24.15 -0.85 17.27
C GLU A 234 -23.81 0.13 18.41
N VAL A 235 -23.59 -0.40 19.62
CA VAL A 235 -23.18 0.39 20.80
C VAL A 235 -21.68 0.27 21.04
N GLY A 236 -21.16 -0.96 21.01
CA GLY A 236 -19.74 -1.29 21.08
C GLY A 236 -19.13 -1.45 19.68
N PRO A 237 -17.80 -1.65 19.61
CA PRO A 237 -17.09 -1.81 18.33
C PRO A 237 -17.60 -3.00 17.52
N ASP A 238 -17.41 -2.95 16.19
CA ASP A 238 -17.63 -4.13 15.34
C ASP A 238 -16.64 -5.24 15.71
N ILE A 239 -17.19 -6.40 16.08
CA ILE A 239 -16.41 -7.58 16.47
C ILE A 239 -16.42 -8.68 15.40
N THR A 240 -16.96 -8.43 14.21
CA THR A 240 -17.04 -9.42 13.12
C THR A 240 -15.64 -9.95 12.73
N ALA A 241 -14.63 -9.08 12.73
CA ALA A 241 -13.25 -9.44 12.42
C ALA A 241 -12.41 -9.92 13.63
N TRP A 242 -12.99 -10.00 14.83
CA TRP A 242 -12.23 -10.37 16.03
C TRP A 242 -11.72 -11.81 16.02
N GLY A 243 -12.29 -12.66 15.18
CA GLY A 243 -11.78 -14.00 14.93
C GLY A 243 -10.34 -14.04 14.39
N ALA A 244 -9.80 -12.95 13.84
CA ALA A 244 -8.41 -12.88 13.36
C ALA A 244 -7.38 -12.55 14.45
N ARG A 245 -7.82 -12.16 15.66
CA ARG A 245 -6.93 -11.79 16.78
C ARG A 245 -6.56 -13.02 17.63
N PRO A 246 -5.45 -13.00 18.39
CA PRO A 246 -5.13 -14.05 19.37
C PRO A 246 -6.27 -14.20 20.38
N VAL A 247 -6.47 -15.42 20.89
CA VAL A 247 -7.53 -15.69 21.88
C VAL A 247 -7.37 -14.87 23.16
N GLU A 248 -6.13 -14.57 23.54
CA GLU A 248 -5.77 -13.72 24.68
C GLU A 248 -6.35 -12.31 24.52
N ALA A 249 -6.42 -11.79 23.29
CA ALA A 249 -7.00 -10.47 23.03
C ALA A 249 -8.51 -10.46 23.29
N LEU A 250 -9.22 -11.54 22.96
CA LEU A 250 -10.63 -11.71 23.31
C LEU A 250 -10.80 -11.81 24.83
N LEU A 251 -10.00 -12.65 25.49
CA LEU A 251 -10.06 -12.86 26.93
C LEU A 251 -9.78 -11.57 27.70
N GLN A 252 -8.77 -10.81 27.29
CA GLN A 252 -8.46 -9.52 27.88
C GLN A 252 -9.62 -8.53 27.76
N ALA A 253 -10.25 -8.44 26.58
CA ALA A 253 -11.37 -7.54 26.35
C ALA A 253 -12.62 -7.93 27.15
N VAL A 254 -12.91 -9.23 27.27
CA VAL A 254 -14.11 -9.72 27.97
C VAL A 254 -13.94 -9.73 29.48
N LEU A 255 -12.78 -10.16 29.98
CA LEU A 255 -12.52 -10.36 31.41
C LEU A 255 -12.00 -9.09 32.10
N ASP A 256 -11.42 -8.17 31.33
CA ASP A 256 -10.96 -6.87 31.83
C ASP A 256 -11.33 -5.71 30.87
N PRO A 257 -12.63 -5.42 30.70
CA PRO A 257 -13.10 -4.39 29.77
C PRO A 257 -12.60 -2.98 30.11
N ASN A 258 -12.06 -2.77 31.32
CA ASN A 258 -11.55 -1.48 31.80
C ASN A 258 -10.03 -1.31 31.67
N LEU A 259 -9.29 -2.33 31.22
CA LEU A 259 -7.84 -2.29 31.10
C LEU A 259 -7.34 -1.24 30.09
N ALA A 260 -8.06 -1.07 28.99
CA ALA A 260 -7.78 -0.07 27.97
C ALA A 260 -9.09 0.40 27.32
N VAL A 261 -9.81 1.28 28.01
CA VAL A 261 -11.05 1.88 27.50
C VAL A 261 -10.72 2.89 26.42
N ASP A 262 -11.07 2.60 25.16
CA ASP A 262 -11.02 3.61 24.09
C ASP A 262 -12.00 4.75 24.46
N PRO A 263 -11.57 6.02 24.42
CA PRO A 263 -12.41 7.17 24.80
C PRO A 263 -13.78 7.21 24.11
N ARG A 264 -13.91 6.63 22.91
CA ARG A 264 -15.19 6.55 22.16
C ARG A 264 -16.20 5.59 22.78
N TYR A 265 -15.76 4.64 23.61
CA TYR A 265 -16.62 3.66 24.29
C TYR A 265 -16.61 3.85 25.82
N GLN A 266 -16.13 5.01 26.28
CA GLN A 266 -16.16 5.39 27.68
C GLN A 266 -17.57 5.84 28.10
N GLY A 267 -18.06 5.34 29.23
CA GLY A 267 -19.37 5.70 29.75
C GLY A 267 -19.40 7.12 30.34
N TYR A 268 -20.48 7.84 30.07
CA TYR A 268 -20.78 9.16 30.60
C TYR A 268 -22.04 9.13 31.44
N ALA A 269 -21.99 9.82 32.58
CA ALA A 269 -23.14 10.17 33.41
C ALA A 269 -23.50 11.64 33.15
N ILE A 270 -24.71 11.88 32.65
CA ILE A 270 -25.23 13.21 32.35
C ILE A 270 -26.32 13.54 33.36
N LEU A 271 -26.16 14.64 34.09
CA LEU A 271 -27.18 15.24 34.93
C LEU A 271 -27.88 16.34 34.12
N LEU A 272 -29.19 16.23 33.99
CA LEU A 272 -30.03 17.23 33.36
C LEU A 272 -30.50 18.27 34.39
N THR A 273 -30.82 19.47 33.92
CA THR A 273 -31.33 20.59 34.74
C THR A 273 -32.66 20.29 35.42
N ASP A 274 -33.39 19.27 34.94
CA ASP A 274 -34.62 18.74 35.55
C ASP A 274 -34.36 17.68 36.65
N GLY A 275 -33.09 17.40 36.96
CA GLY A 275 -32.66 16.46 37.99
C GLY A 275 -32.55 15.00 37.53
N ARG A 276 -32.88 14.67 36.27
CA ARG A 276 -32.67 13.30 35.74
C ARG A 276 -31.19 13.04 35.51
N SER A 277 -30.75 11.84 35.87
CA SER A 277 -29.40 11.33 35.54
C SER A 277 -29.49 10.23 34.49
N LEU A 278 -28.74 10.39 33.40
CA LEU A 278 -28.67 9.45 32.29
C LEU A 278 -27.26 8.89 32.17
N ASN A 279 -27.13 7.61 31.85
CA ASN A 279 -25.83 6.95 31.63
C ASN A 279 -25.76 6.36 30.23
N GLY A 280 -24.64 6.56 29.52
CA GLY A 280 -24.46 6.04 28.17
C GLY A 280 -23.18 6.52 27.49
N LEU A 281 -23.05 6.25 26.20
CA LEU A 281 -21.98 6.77 25.32
C LEU A 281 -22.45 8.04 24.63
N ILE A 282 -21.59 9.04 24.54
CA ILE A 282 -21.87 10.19 23.67
C ILE A 282 -21.46 9.78 22.24
N ARG A 283 -22.45 9.65 21.33
CA ARG A 283 -22.23 9.17 19.95
C ARG A 283 -22.00 10.33 18.98
N ASP A 284 -22.82 11.37 19.10
CA ASP A 284 -22.80 12.54 18.22
C ASP A 284 -22.91 13.81 19.06
N GLU A 285 -22.14 14.83 18.69
CA GLU A 285 -22.21 16.16 19.28
C GLU A 285 -22.41 17.21 18.18
N THR A 286 -23.39 18.09 18.39
CA THR A 286 -23.62 19.27 17.56
C THR A 286 -23.57 20.54 18.40
N ASP A 287 -23.77 21.69 17.75
CA ASP A 287 -23.74 23.00 18.38
C ASP A 287 -24.79 23.13 19.50
N ASN A 288 -25.95 22.48 19.34
CA ASN A 288 -27.11 22.65 20.22
C ASN A 288 -27.48 21.39 21.00
N SER A 289 -26.93 20.22 20.64
CA SER A 289 -27.35 18.95 21.21
C SER A 289 -26.23 17.91 21.27
N LEU A 290 -26.42 16.91 22.10
CA LEU A 290 -25.61 15.69 22.15
C LEU A 290 -26.51 14.47 22.11
N SER A 291 -26.06 13.42 21.42
CA SER A 291 -26.75 12.13 21.35
C SER A 291 -26.12 11.17 22.35
N LEU A 292 -26.90 10.76 23.35
CA LEU A 292 -26.49 9.77 24.35
C LEU A 292 -27.08 8.40 24.00
N LEU A 293 -26.22 7.43 23.75
CA LEU A 293 -26.56 6.04 23.46
C LEU A 293 -26.42 5.19 24.73
N ALA A 294 -27.54 4.72 25.28
CA ALA A 294 -27.56 3.82 26.43
C ALA A 294 -27.09 2.40 26.07
N ALA A 295 -26.74 1.59 27.07
CA ALA A 295 -26.23 0.24 26.89
C ALA A 295 -27.20 -0.71 26.17
N GLU A 296 -28.51 -0.44 26.24
CA GLU A 296 -29.56 -1.20 25.57
C GLU A 296 -29.78 -0.78 24.10
N GLY A 297 -28.92 0.09 23.55
CA GLY A 297 -29.04 0.59 22.17
C GLY A 297 -30.00 1.75 21.99
N ARG A 298 -30.53 2.32 23.08
CA ARG A 298 -31.47 3.46 23.03
C ARG A 298 -30.72 4.78 22.92
N SER A 299 -30.98 5.52 21.84
CA SER A 299 -30.44 6.88 21.64
C SER A 299 -31.36 7.94 22.23
N SER A 300 -30.80 8.91 22.95
CA SER A 300 -31.48 10.10 23.47
C SER A 300 -30.80 11.36 22.94
N LEU A 301 -31.53 12.23 22.24
CA LEU A 301 -31.03 13.54 21.86
C LEU A 301 -31.27 14.51 23.03
N LEU A 302 -30.19 15.09 23.56
CA LEU A 302 -30.20 15.98 24.71
C LEU A 302 -29.75 17.37 24.27
N LEU A 303 -30.56 18.41 24.53
CA LEU A 303 -30.18 19.79 24.24
C LEU A 303 -29.13 20.27 25.24
N ARG A 304 -28.08 20.95 24.79
CA ARG A 304 -27.00 21.44 25.67
C ARG A 304 -27.50 22.37 26.78
N THR A 305 -28.61 23.09 26.55
CA THR A 305 -29.28 23.93 27.56
C THR A 305 -29.90 23.14 28.71
N ASP A 306 -30.18 21.86 28.48
CA ASP A 306 -30.82 20.98 29.46
C ASP A 306 -29.78 20.14 30.22
N ILE A 307 -28.49 20.22 29.85
CA ILE A 307 -27.40 19.57 30.58
C ILE A 307 -26.88 20.51 31.67
N GLU A 308 -26.94 20.03 32.91
CA GLU A 308 -26.30 20.66 34.06
C GLU A 308 -24.83 20.19 34.19
N LEU A 309 -24.62 18.88 34.12
CA LEU A 309 -23.30 18.28 34.28
C LEU A 309 -23.12 17.09 33.33
N ILE A 310 -21.97 17.01 32.69
CA ILE A 310 -21.48 15.79 32.04
C ILE A 310 -20.33 15.28 32.89
N ARG A 311 -20.32 14.00 33.20
CA ARG A 311 -19.24 13.36 33.94
C ARG A 311 -18.83 12.07 33.24
N SER A 312 -17.59 12.00 32.79
CA SER A 312 -17.02 10.71 32.39
C SER A 312 -16.90 9.80 33.62
N THR A 313 -17.28 8.54 33.45
CA THR A 313 -17.12 7.49 34.47
C THR A 313 -15.70 6.92 34.50
N ALA A 314 -14.87 7.27 33.52
CA ALA A 314 -13.55 6.68 33.27
C ALA A 314 -13.56 5.15 33.09
N ARG A 315 -14.73 4.56 32.80
CA ARG A 315 -14.96 3.12 32.64
C ARG A 315 -15.62 2.84 31.29
N SER A 316 -15.41 1.63 30.78
CA SER A 316 -16.10 1.10 29.61
C SER A 316 -17.60 0.98 29.90
N LEU A 317 -18.42 1.19 28.87
CA LEU A 317 -19.85 0.84 28.94
C LEU A 317 -20.05 -0.70 28.94
N MET A 318 -19.04 -1.47 28.53
CA MET A 318 -19.08 -2.93 28.63
C MET A 318 -19.11 -3.37 30.10
N PRO A 319 -20.04 -4.26 30.49
CA PRO A 319 -20.20 -4.68 31.88
C PRO A 319 -18.98 -5.49 32.37
N GLU A 320 -18.58 -5.27 33.62
CA GLU A 320 -17.66 -6.16 34.33
C GLU A 320 -18.39 -7.42 34.84
N GLY A 321 -17.65 -8.49 35.12
CA GLY A 321 -18.19 -9.69 35.76
C GLY A 321 -18.84 -10.68 34.78
N LEU A 322 -18.57 -10.55 33.47
CA LEU A 322 -19.07 -11.48 32.46
C LEU A 322 -18.60 -12.92 32.72
N GLU A 323 -17.44 -13.10 33.35
CA GLU A 323 -16.90 -14.40 33.80
C GLU A 323 -17.81 -15.16 34.77
N GLN A 324 -18.74 -14.48 35.44
CA GLN A 324 -19.72 -15.13 36.33
C GLN A 324 -20.74 -15.95 35.55
N ASN A 325 -20.96 -15.61 34.28
CA ASN A 325 -21.96 -16.22 33.40
C ASN A 325 -21.38 -16.77 32.09
N LEU A 326 -20.07 -16.60 31.87
CA LEU A 326 -19.32 -17.12 30.72
C LEU A 326 -18.20 -18.02 31.22
N THR A 327 -18.35 -19.33 30.97
CA THR A 327 -17.29 -20.29 31.26
C THR A 327 -16.17 -20.21 30.21
N PRO A 328 -14.98 -20.76 30.47
CA PRO A 328 -13.93 -20.89 29.45
C PRO A 328 -14.40 -21.64 28.20
N VAL A 329 -15.27 -22.64 28.37
CA VAL A 329 -15.89 -23.38 27.25
C VAL A 329 -16.78 -22.46 26.42
N ASP A 330 -17.60 -21.62 27.05
CA ASP A 330 -18.47 -20.69 26.35
C ASP A 330 -17.66 -19.67 25.54
N LEU A 331 -16.63 -19.08 26.15
CA LEU A 331 -15.76 -18.15 25.43
C LEU A 331 -15.00 -18.82 24.29
N ASN A 332 -14.70 -20.10 24.40
CA ASN A 332 -14.05 -20.86 23.34
C ASN A 332 -14.99 -21.12 22.16
N HIS A 333 -16.23 -21.48 22.42
CA HIS A 333 -17.27 -21.61 21.39
C HIS A 333 -17.53 -20.26 20.70
N LEU A 334 -17.62 -19.17 21.47
CA LEU A 334 -17.74 -17.82 20.93
C LEU A 334 -16.54 -17.49 20.03
N TYR A 335 -15.32 -17.69 20.51
CA TYR A 335 -14.11 -17.43 19.73
C TYR A 335 -14.05 -18.29 18.46
N ALA A 336 -14.35 -19.59 18.56
CA ALA A 336 -14.42 -20.49 17.42
C ALA A 336 -15.42 -20.02 16.36
N TRP A 337 -16.61 -19.57 16.76
CA TRP A 337 -17.58 -18.99 15.84
C TRP A 337 -17.10 -17.66 15.23
N LEU A 338 -16.52 -16.74 16.02
CA LEU A 338 -15.94 -15.51 15.48
C LEU A 338 -14.87 -15.80 14.42
N ARG A 339 -14.11 -16.90 14.56
CA ARG A 339 -13.17 -17.35 13.52
C ARG A 339 -13.86 -17.79 12.23
N THR A 340 -15.12 -18.24 12.29
CA THR A 340 -15.92 -18.61 11.10
C THR A 340 -16.61 -17.43 10.42
N LEU A 341 -16.71 -16.27 11.10
CA LEU A 341 -17.29 -15.06 10.53
C LEU A 341 -16.34 -14.34 9.56
N ARG A 342 -15.09 -14.81 9.46
CA ARG A 342 -14.20 -14.45 8.36
C ARG A 342 -14.90 -14.82 7.05
N SER A 343 -14.89 -13.93 6.05
CA SER A 343 -15.32 -14.29 4.70
C SER A 343 -14.61 -15.57 4.27
N PRO A 344 -15.26 -16.58 3.68
CA PRO A 344 -14.51 -17.73 3.18
C PRO A 344 -13.50 -17.26 2.14
N PRO A 345 -12.28 -17.85 2.09
CA PRO A 345 -11.32 -17.49 1.08
C PRO A 345 -11.86 -17.80 -0.31
N ARG A 346 -11.46 -16.99 -1.29
CA ARG A 346 -11.77 -17.24 -2.69
C ARG A 346 -11.13 -18.56 -3.12
N THR A 347 -11.84 -19.29 -3.98
CA THR A 347 -11.37 -20.56 -4.54
C THR A 347 -10.94 -20.36 -5.98
N PHE A 348 -9.75 -20.85 -6.33
CA PHE A 348 -9.20 -20.80 -7.69
C PHE A 348 -8.69 -22.18 -8.10
N GLU A 349 -8.74 -22.50 -9.39
CA GLU A 349 -8.16 -23.75 -9.90
C GLU A 349 -6.63 -23.72 -9.74
N GLY A 350 -6.05 -24.73 -9.09
CA GLY A 350 -4.61 -24.79 -8.80
C GLY A 350 -4.18 -24.15 -7.47
N ASN A 351 -5.10 -23.48 -6.75
CA ASN A 351 -4.90 -23.03 -5.38
C ASN A 351 -5.62 -23.99 -4.40
N GLN A 352 -4.87 -24.57 -3.48
CA GLN A 352 -5.36 -25.49 -2.46
C GLN A 352 -4.84 -25.04 -1.09
N PRO A 353 -5.63 -24.25 -0.34
CA PRO A 353 -5.26 -23.82 1.00
C PRO A 353 -4.98 -25.01 1.94
N GLN A 354 -3.85 -24.97 2.65
CA GLN A 354 -3.40 -26.05 3.54
C GLN A 354 -2.72 -25.48 4.79
N VAL A 355 -2.67 -26.27 5.87
CA VAL A 355 -1.86 -25.96 7.05
C VAL A 355 -0.40 -26.31 6.74
N ILE A 356 0.51 -25.38 6.97
CA ILE A 356 1.94 -25.53 6.71
C ILE A 356 2.68 -25.80 8.02
N ASP A 357 3.31 -26.97 8.11
CA ASP A 357 4.20 -27.30 9.23
C ASP A 357 5.53 -26.57 9.09
N ILE A 358 5.85 -25.71 10.06
CA ILE A 358 7.13 -25.01 10.12
C ILE A 358 8.18 -25.94 10.74
N PRO A 359 9.31 -26.19 10.04
CA PRO A 359 10.31 -27.13 10.51
C PRO A 359 11.01 -26.63 11.79
N GLN A 360 11.35 -27.56 12.69
CA GLN A 360 12.08 -27.27 13.93
C GLN A 360 13.49 -26.69 13.65
N SER A 361 14.09 -27.05 12.53
CA SER A 361 15.40 -26.60 12.08
C SER A 361 15.38 -26.31 10.58
N GLY A 362 16.00 -25.22 10.15
CA GLY A 362 16.05 -24.81 8.74
C GLY A 362 14.94 -23.85 8.34
N ASN A 363 14.78 -23.65 7.03
CA ASN A 363 13.90 -22.64 6.46
C ASN A 363 12.47 -23.18 6.25
N GLY A 364 11.47 -22.32 6.37
CA GLY A 364 10.09 -22.57 5.95
C GLY A 364 9.79 -21.94 4.58
N LEU A 365 8.87 -22.54 3.82
CA LEU A 365 8.41 -22.04 2.53
C LEU A 365 6.88 -21.99 2.52
N LEU A 366 6.32 -20.81 2.23
CA LEU A 366 4.89 -20.57 2.14
C LEU A 366 4.52 -20.27 0.68
N ASN A 367 3.92 -21.24 -0.01
CA ASN A 367 3.61 -21.12 -1.44
C ASN A 367 2.29 -20.39 -1.68
N ALA A 368 2.24 -19.54 -2.69
CA ALA A 368 1.01 -18.90 -3.17
C ALA A 368 -0.12 -19.91 -3.45
N ALA A 369 0.22 -21.07 -4.03
CA ALA A 369 -0.76 -22.13 -4.30
C ALA A 369 -1.39 -22.73 -3.02
N THR A 370 -0.80 -22.52 -1.85
CA THR A 370 -1.30 -23.02 -0.56
C THR A 370 -1.90 -21.93 0.33
N ALA A 371 -1.95 -20.68 -0.16
CA ALA A 371 -2.50 -19.56 0.58
C ALA A 371 -4.03 -19.52 0.49
N GLU A 372 -4.66 -19.09 1.57
CA GLU A 372 -6.03 -18.56 1.54
C GLU A 372 -5.99 -17.14 0.94
N ILE A 373 -6.89 -16.83 -0.01
CA ILE A 373 -6.90 -15.55 -0.74
C ILE A 373 -8.19 -14.78 -0.47
N TYR A 374 -8.08 -13.51 -0.13
CA TYR A 374 -9.17 -12.65 0.30
C TYR A 374 -9.10 -11.30 -0.40
N GLY A 375 -10.24 -10.77 -0.84
CA GLY A 375 -10.31 -9.51 -1.59
C GLY A 375 -11.26 -9.61 -2.77
N THR A 376 -11.39 -8.56 -3.57
CA THR A 376 -12.35 -8.51 -4.70
C THR A 376 -11.71 -8.81 -6.04
N GLU A 377 -10.51 -8.28 -6.29
CA GLU A 377 -9.82 -8.40 -7.58
C GLU A 377 -8.63 -9.36 -7.52
N ILE A 378 -7.99 -9.47 -6.34
CA ILE A 378 -6.89 -10.41 -6.08
C ILE A 378 -7.24 -11.85 -6.44
N LEU A 379 -6.35 -12.49 -7.21
CA LEU A 379 -6.58 -13.84 -7.71
C LEU A 379 -5.29 -14.64 -7.84
N PHE A 380 -5.44 -15.96 -7.92
CA PHE A 380 -4.35 -16.87 -8.20
C PHE A 380 -4.18 -17.07 -9.71
N GLU A 381 -3.01 -16.74 -10.25
CA GLU A 381 -2.73 -16.89 -11.68
C GLU A 381 -1.97 -18.21 -11.92
N ARG A 382 -2.69 -19.19 -12.46
CA ARG A 382 -2.17 -20.54 -12.69
C ARG A 382 -0.88 -20.61 -13.52
N PRO A 383 -0.68 -19.84 -14.61
CA PRO A 383 0.53 -19.97 -15.44
C PRO A 383 1.84 -19.69 -14.71
N PHE A 384 1.81 -18.88 -13.66
CA PHE A 384 2.99 -18.50 -12.88
C PHE A 384 2.93 -19.00 -11.43
N GLU A 385 1.80 -19.62 -11.05
CA GLU A 385 1.45 -20.05 -9.70
C GLU A 385 1.74 -18.95 -8.66
N ASN A 386 1.37 -17.72 -8.97
CA ASN A 386 1.49 -16.54 -8.13
C ASN A 386 0.09 -16.04 -7.73
N ILE A 387 0.07 -15.08 -6.80
CA ILE A 387 -1.12 -14.30 -6.47
C ILE A 387 -0.84 -12.88 -6.95
N GLY A 388 -1.66 -12.40 -7.89
CA GLY A 388 -1.58 -11.08 -8.50
C GLY A 388 -2.88 -10.30 -8.34
N TYR A 389 -2.99 -9.16 -9.04
CA TYR A 389 -4.20 -8.29 -9.05
C TYR A 389 -4.59 -7.71 -7.68
N TRP A 390 -3.59 -7.37 -6.86
CA TRP A 390 -3.79 -6.75 -5.55
C TRP A 390 -4.03 -5.24 -5.72
N HIS A 391 -5.28 -4.81 -5.87
CA HIS A 391 -5.64 -3.42 -6.16
C HIS A 391 -6.34 -2.72 -4.99
N GLY A 392 -6.91 -3.49 -4.06
CA GLY A 392 -7.63 -2.97 -2.90
C GLY A 392 -6.78 -3.00 -1.63
N PRO A 393 -7.06 -2.13 -0.65
CA PRO A 393 -6.37 -2.12 0.64
C PRO A 393 -6.78 -3.31 1.53
N GLU A 394 -7.91 -3.94 1.20
CA GLU A 394 -8.46 -5.13 1.88
C GLU A 394 -7.97 -6.45 1.24
N ASP A 395 -7.28 -6.39 0.10
CA ASP A 395 -6.74 -7.57 -0.57
C ASP A 395 -5.62 -8.17 0.29
N HIS A 396 -5.73 -9.45 0.64
CA HIS A 396 -4.72 -10.11 1.45
C HIS A 396 -4.68 -11.62 1.23
N VAL A 397 -3.55 -12.20 1.62
CA VAL A 397 -3.35 -13.65 1.62
C VAL A 397 -2.95 -14.10 3.00
N ARG A 398 -3.32 -15.34 3.34
CA ARG A 398 -3.06 -15.94 4.63
C ARG A 398 -2.57 -17.36 4.48
N TRP A 399 -1.55 -17.70 5.25
CA TRP A 399 -1.14 -19.09 5.48
C TRP A 399 -1.45 -19.49 6.90
N GLN A 400 -2.04 -20.68 7.06
CA GLN A 400 -2.17 -21.33 8.35
C GLN A 400 -0.88 -22.08 8.64
N LEU A 401 -0.26 -21.81 9.78
CA LEU A 401 1.03 -22.36 10.17
C LEU A 401 0.87 -23.25 11.40
N ARG A 402 1.66 -24.31 11.49
CA ARG A 402 1.85 -25.09 12.70
C ARG A 402 3.32 -25.15 13.04
N SER A 403 3.70 -24.66 14.22
CA SER A 403 5.08 -24.74 14.69
C SER A 403 5.16 -25.47 16.03
N SER A 404 6.22 -26.26 16.21
CA SER A 404 6.49 -26.91 17.51
C SER A 404 7.43 -26.09 18.40
N ILE A 405 7.99 -24.98 17.89
CA ILE A 405 8.84 -24.06 18.64
C ILE A 405 8.51 -22.61 18.29
N ALA A 406 8.69 -21.68 19.24
CA ALA A 406 8.68 -20.26 18.93
C ALA A 406 10.05 -19.84 18.38
N ARG A 407 10.10 -19.21 17.20
CA ARG A 407 11.38 -18.84 16.54
C ARG A 407 11.23 -17.61 15.65
N GLU A 408 12.23 -16.74 15.67
CA GLU A 408 12.35 -15.64 14.71
C GLU A 408 12.88 -16.13 13.36
N PHE A 409 12.28 -15.64 12.29
CA PHE A 409 12.70 -15.90 10.92
C PHE A 409 12.92 -14.58 10.18
N THR A 410 13.96 -14.53 9.36
CA THR A 410 14.10 -13.50 8.33
C THR A 410 13.14 -13.82 7.19
N VAL A 411 12.24 -12.89 6.88
CA VAL A 411 11.27 -13.02 5.81
C VAL A 411 11.85 -12.51 4.50
N TRP A 412 11.76 -13.35 3.48
CA TRP A 412 11.99 -12.96 2.10
C TRP A 412 10.71 -13.20 1.29
N ALA A 413 10.32 -12.23 0.48
CA ALA A 413 9.27 -12.42 -0.51
C ALA A 413 9.89 -12.74 -1.87
N GLU A 414 9.31 -13.72 -2.54
CA GLU A 414 9.58 -13.99 -3.94
C GLU A 414 8.41 -13.47 -4.76
N TRP A 415 8.62 -12.31 -5.36
CA TRP A 415 7.59 -11.65 -6.16
C TRP A 415 8.18 -11.05 -7.43
N ALA A 416 7.29 -10.74 -8.38
CA ALA A 416 7.56 -9.82 -9.46
C ALA A 416 6.80 -8.52 -9.22
N CYS A 417 7.38 -7.42 -9.65
CA CYS A 417 6.82 -6.09 -9.46
C CYS A 417 7.38 -5.18 -10.55
N HIS A 418 6.46 -4.56 -11.31
CA HIS A 418 6.81 -3.53 -12.28
C HIS A 418 7.29 -2.25 -11.57
N PRO A 419 8.23 -1.47 -12.15
CA PRO A 419 8.68 -0.20 -11.58
C PRO A 419 7.55 0.77 -11.17
N ASP A 420 6.46 0.82 -11.93
CA ASP A 420 5.34 1.74 -11.65
C ASP A 420 4.47 1.33 -10.45
N SER A 421 4.64 0.10 -9.97
CA SER A 421 4.00 -0.43 -8.76
C SER A 421 4.97 -0.55 -7.59
N ALA A 422 6.24 -0.20 -7.81
CA ALA A 422 7.25 -0.26 -6.77
C ALA A 422 6.96 0.77 -5.67
N GLU A 423 7.63 0.55 -4.56
CA GLU A 423 7.53 1.31 -3.31
C GLU A 423 6.20 1.17 -2.58
N ASN A 424 5.23 0.40 -3.10
CA ASN A 424 3.98 0.12 -2.40
C ASN A 424 4.26 -0.48 -1.01
N PRO A 425 3.66 0.05 0.06
CA PRO A 425 3.90 -0.42 1.42
C PRO A 425 3.16 -1.73 1.66
N VAL A 426 3.85 -2.70 2.26
CA VAL A 426 3.32 -4.03 2.57
C VAL A 426 3.50 -4.35 4.04
N ILE A 427 2.54 -5.05 4.62
CA ILE A 427 2.60 -5.55 5.99
C ILE A 427 2.58 -7.08 5.97
N ILE A 428 3.50 -7.67 6.73
CA ILE A 428 3.49 -9.07 7.09
C ILE A 428 3.09 -9.17 8.56
N GLU A 429 1.99 -9.85 8.86
CA GLU A 429 1.41 -9.95 10.20
C GLU A 429 1.44 -11.39 10.69
N THR A 430 1.80 -11.55 11.96
CA THR A 430 1.72 -12.79 12.73
C THR A 430 0.99 -12.49 14.03
N SER A 431 0.56 -13.50 14.77
CA SER A 431 -0.03 -13.29 16.11
C SER A 431 0.96 -12.68 17.13
N ALA A 432 2.27 -12.75 16.86
CA ALA A 432 3.32 -12.21 17.73
C ALA A 432 3.80 -10.80 17.35
N GLY A 433 3.44 -10.29 16.16
CA GLY A 433 3.89 -8.97 15.71
C GLY A 433 3.67 -8.70 14.23
N ARG A 434 4.03 -7.49 13.80
CA ARG A 434 3.91 -7.02 12.41
C ARG A 434 5.25 -6.51 11.89
N LEU A 435 5.56 -6.85 10.65
CA LEU A 435 6.69 -6.35 9.89
C LEU A 435 6.17 -5.45 8.77
N ARG A 436 6.66 -4.21 8.71
CA ARG A 436 6.37 -3.26 7.64
C ARG A 436 7.55 -3.23 6.68
N ALA A 437 7.27 -3.36 5.40
CA ALA A 437 8.25 -3.30 4.34
C ALA A 437 7.67 -2.56 3.12
N SER A 438 8.45 -2.47 2.05
CA SER A 438 8.04 -1.84 0.80
C SER A 438 8.42 -2.74 -0.36
N VAL A 439 7.48 -2.97 -1.28
CA VAL A 439 7.71 -3.78 -2.48
C VAL A 439 8.71 -3.06 -3.36
N GLN A 440 9.83 -3.71 -3.72
CA GLN A 440 10.81 -3.13 -4.64
C GLN A 440 10.54 -3.58 -6.06
N SER A 441 10.92 -2.73 -7.02
CA SER A 441 10.88 -3.08 -8.43
C SER A 441 11.78 -4.27 -8.72
N THR A 442 11.27 -5.17 -9.54
CA THR A 442 12.02 -6.31 -10.11
C THR A 442 12.27 -6.12 -11.61
N GLY A 443 11.78 -5.01 -12.17
CA GLY A 443 11.92 -4.63 -13.58
C GLY A 443 10.84 -5.17 -14.51
N GLY A 444 9.79 -5.83 -14.00
CA GLY A 444 8.66 -6.34 -14.78
C GLY A 444 7.75 -7.28 -13.97
N TRP A 445 6.55 -7.58 -14.48
CA TRP A 445 5.59 -8.52 -13.87
C TRP A 445 5.98 -10.00 -14.08
N ASP A 446 6.88 -10.27 -15.01
CA ASP A 446 7.41 -11.60 -15.31
C ASP A 446 8.78 -11.88 -14.65
N ARG A 447 9.33 -10.91 -13.90
CA ARG A 447 10.68 -10.96 -13.33
C ARG A 447 10.66 -11.24 -11.83
N TYR A 448 10.54 -12.50 -11.45
CA TYR A 448 10.51 -12.86 -10.04
C TYR A 448 11.89 -12.74 -9.39
N GLN A 449 11.96 -12.03 -8.27
CA GLN A 449 13.18 -11.85 -7.49
C GLN A 449 12.90 -12.08 -6.00
N LEU A 450 13.92 -12.52 -5.28
CA LEU A 450 13.91 -12.59 -3.83
C LEU A 450 14.24 -11.23 -3.24
N GLN A 451 13.34 -10.74 -2.39
CA GLN A 451 13.52 -9.50 -1.66
C GLN A 451 13.43 -9.75 -0.15
N ARG A 452 14.45 -9.34 0.58
CA ARG A 452 14.47 -9.39 2.05
C ARG A 452 13.56 -8.30 2.60
N LEU A 453 12.61 -8.67 3.46
CA LEU A 453 11.63 -7.74 4.02
C LEU A 453 11.92 -7.37 5.48
N GLY A 454 12.47 -8.30 6.27
CA GLY A 454 12.78 -8.08 7.69
C GLY A 454 12.63 -9.36 8.50
N THR A 455 12.35 -9.27 9.80
CA THR A 455 12.20 -10.44 10.69
C THR A 455 10.80 -10.49 11.31
N VAL A 456 10.29 -11.71 11.50
CA VAL A 456 9.03 -11.98 12.21
C VAL A 456 9.21 -13.15 13.18
N LEU A 457 8.49 -13.11 14.31
CA LEU A 457 8.43 -14.21 15.26
C LEU A 457 7.25 -15.13 14.92
N ILE A 458 7.52 -16.41 14.67
CA ILE A 458 6.47 -17.43 14.56
C ILE A 458 6.33 -18.11 15.93
N PRO A 459 5.16 -18.04 16.58
CA PRO A 459 4.95 -18.66 17.90
C PRO A 459 4.78 -20.17 17.80
N VAL A 460 4.88 -20.85 18.94
CA VAL A 460 4.55 -22.27 19.07
C VAL A 460 3.03 -22.49 18.94
N GLY A 461 2.64 -23.61 18.33
CA GLY A 461 1.26 -23.99 18.09
C GLY A 461 0.75 -23.62 16.69
N ASP A 462 -0.56 -23.70 16.54
CA ASP A 462 -1.25 -23.25 15.32
C ASP A 462 -1.31 -21.70 15.31
N SER A 463 -0.88 -21.08 14.22
CA SER A 463 -0.83 -19.62 14.04
C SER A 463 -1.09 -19.22 12.59
N ASP A 464 -1.16 -17.93 12.32
CA ASP A 464 -1.40 -17.38 10.99
C ASP A 464 -0.23 -16.46 10.58
N LEU A 465 0.14 -16.48 9.29
CA LEU A 465 0.94 -15.43 8.67
C LEU A 465 0.14 -14.80 7.54
N ILE A 466 -0.02 -13.48 7.61
CA ILE A 466 -0.84 -12.69 6.68
C ILE A 466 0.07 -11.71 5.93
N VAL A 467 -0.13 -11.57 4.63
CA VAL A 467 0.51 -10.54 3.80
C VAL A 467 -0.57 -9.67 3.17
N ARG A 468 -0.44 -8.36 3.32
CA ARG A 468 -1.43 -7.38 2.84
C ARG A 468 -0.80 -6.01 2.52
N PRO A 469 -1.42 -5.20 1.64
CA PRO A 469 -1.08 -3.79 1.51
C PRO A 469 -1.26 -3.06 2.85
N GLU A 470 -0.42 -2.06 3.10
CA GLU A 470 -0.65 -1.12 4.21
C GLU A 470 -1.72 -0.08 3.85
N SER A 471 -1.76 0.32 2.59
CA SER A 471 -2.65 1.33 2.01
C SER A 471 -3.06 0.90 0.61
N ASP A 472 -3.95 1.65 -0.04
CA ASP A 472 -4.30 1.45 -1.45
C ASP A 472 -3.04 1.30 -2.31
N PRO A 473 -2.84 0.14 -2.97
CA PRO A 473 -1.70 -0.08 -3.84
C PRO A 473 -1.73 0.90 -5.02
N ARG A 474 -0.57 1.48 -5.34
CA ARG A 474 -0.37 2.18 -6.61
C ARG A 474 -0.33 1.15 -7.72
N ASN A 475 -1.35 1.15 -8.59
CA ASN A 475 -1.59 0.12 -9.61
C ASN A 475 -1.88 -1.25 -9.00
N ALA A 476 -0.86 -2.03 -8.63
CA ALA A 476 -1.00 -3.31 -7.95
C ALA A 476 0.10 -3.49 -6.89
N LEU A 477 -0.13 -4.31 -5.86
CA LEU A 477 0.88 -4.55 -4.82
C LEU A 477 2.13 -5.25 -5.39
N ALA A 478 1.98 -6.48 -5.86
CA ALA A 478 3.03 -7.33 -6.42
C ALA A 478 2.41 -8.64 -6.98
N ASP A 479 3.17 -9.38 -7.78
CA ASP A 479 2.88 -10.75 -8.17
C ASP A 479 3.65 -11.71 -7.25
N LEU A 480 2.99 -12.22 -6.21
CA LEU A 480 3.62 -12.99 -5.14
C LEU A 480 3.62 -14.49 -5.41
N ARG A 481 4.79 -15.14 -5.51
CA ARG A 481 4.94 -16.60 -5.65
C ARG A 481 5.09 -17.33 -4.33
N ALA A 482 5.87 -16.76 -3.41
CA ALA A 482 6.15 -17.40 -2.13
C ALA A 482 6.67 -16.43 -1.07
N ILE A 483 6.48 -16.79 0.20
CA ILE A 483 7.18 -16.23 1.34
C ILE A 483 8.15 -17.28 1.88
N HIS A 484 9.42 -16.90 2.01
CA HIS A 484 10.47 -17.74 2.59
C HIS A 484 10.77 -17.26 4.01
N LEU A 485 10.69 -18.19 4.96
CA LEU A 485 11.02 -17.98 6.37
C LEU A 485 12.42 -18.55 6.62
N VAL A 486 13.43 -17.69 6.73
CA VAL A 486 14.83 -18.10 6.85
C VAL A 486 15.29 -18.05 8.30
N ALA A 487 15.76 -19.18 8.79
CA ALA A 487 16.08 -19.40 10.19
C ALA A 487 17.37 -18.71 10.67
N ASP A 488 18.27 -18.40 9.72
CA ASP A 488 19.60 -17.81 9.91
C ASP A 488 19.79 -16.64 8.91
N ASP A 489 20.91 -15.89 8.96
CA ASP A 489 21.19 -14.72 8.09
C ASP A 489 21.49 -15.04 6.61
N GLY A 490 21.03 -16.20 6.12
CA GLY A 490 21.22 -16.64 4.74
C GLY A 490 20.23 -15.99 3.74
N VAL A 491 20.60 -16.02 2.46
CA VAL A 491 19.68 -15.76 1.35
C VAL A 491 19.00 -17.09 0.99
N PRO A 492 17.66 -17.17 0.98
CA PRO A 492 16.98 -18.39 0.58
C PRO A 492 17.18 -18.63 -0.92
N LEU A 493 16.90 -19.85 -1.35
CA LEU A 493 16.82 -20.18 -2.76
C LEU A 493 15.38 -19.91 -3.22
N ALA A 494 15.19 -19.35 -4.42
CA ALA A 494 13.85 -19.08 -4.94
C ALA A 494 13.02 -20.38 -5.02
N ARG A 495 11.69 -20.28 -5.04
CA ARG A 495 10.75 -21.40 -5.00
C ARG A 495 11.12 -22.41 -6.05
N GLY A 496 11.49 -23.61 -5.61
CA GLY A 496 11.87 -24.71 -6.49
C GLY A 496 13.36 -24.81 -6.80
N MET A 497 14.20 -23.88 -6.34
CA MET A 497 15.65 -24.00 -6.42
C MET A 497 16.10 -24.86 -5.24
N THR A 498 16.62 -26.05 -5.52
CA THR A 498 17.23 -26.88 -4.47
C THR A 498 18.64 -26.39 -4.15
N ALA A 499 19.05 -26.48 -2.89
CA ALA A 499 20.46 -26.31 -2.51
C ALA A 499 21.25 -27.43 -3.18
N LYS A 500 21.84 -27.15 -4.35
CA LYS A 500 22.85 -27.96 -5.07
C LYS A 500 22.91 -29.44 -4.64
N THR A 501 21.84 -30.20 -4.86
CA THR A 501 21.84 -31.66 -4.62
C THR A 501 21.50 -32.46 -5.87
N VAL A 502 20.83 -31.80 -6.83
CA VAL A 502 20.62 -32.09 -8.24
C VAL A 502 21.78 -31.75 -9.21
N PRO A 503 22.81 -32.57 -9.54
CA PRO A 503 23.72 -32.18 -10.62
C PRO A 503 22.92 -32.02 -11.91
N LEU A 504 23.07 -30.89 -12.60
CA LEU A 504 22.48 -30.72 -13.92
C LEU A 504 23.00 -31.84 -14.83
N PRO A 505 22.15 -32.40 -15.71
CA PRO A 505 22.62 -33.33 -16.72
C PRO A 505 23.76 -32.71 -17.54
N ASP A 506 24.76 -33.53 -17.86
CA ASP A 506 25.96 -33.15 -18.60
C ASP A 506 25.82 -33.33 -20.12
N THR A 507 24.70 -33.90 -20.57
CA THR A 507 24.40 -34.11 -21.99
C THR A 507 23.31 -33.16 -22.49
N PRO A 508 23.34 -32.74 -23.77
CA PRO A 508 22.26 -31.96 -24.37
C PRO A 508 20.88 -32.62 -24.27
N ALA A 509 20.82 -33.95 -24.45
CA ALA A 509 19.59 -34.75 -24.30
C ALA A 509 19.06 -34.72 -22.87
N GLY A 510 19.94 -34.91 -21.88
CA GLY A 510 19.57 -34.82 -20.48
C GLY A 510 19.08 -33.42 -20.11
N LEU A 511 19.71 -32.36 -20.62
CA LEU A 511 19.30 -30.98 -20.36
C LEU A 511 17.99 -30.61 -21.06
N ALA A 512 17.76 -31.07 -22.29
CA ALA A 512 16.48 -30.90 -22.96
C ALA A 512 15.35 -31.60 -22.18
N ALA A 513 15.58 -32.85 -21.75
CA ALA A 513 14.64 -33.59 -20.93
C ALA A 513 14.39 -32.90 -19.58
N TRP A 514 15.44 -32.36 -18.95
CA TRP A 514 15.33 -31.55 -17.72
C TRP A 514 14.42 -30.33 -17.94
N LEU A 515 14.68 -29.56 -19.00
CA LEU A 515 13.88 -28.38 -19.35
C LEU A 515 12.42 -28.72 -19.66
N LEU A 516 12.10 -29.93 -20.13
CA LEU A 516 10.74 -30.38 -20.44
C LEU A 516 10.06 -31.18 -19.31
N ASN A 517 10.73 -31.37 -18.17
CA ASN A 517 10.21 -32.18 -17.09
C ASN A 517 9.29 -31.37 -16.16
N ASP A 518 7.97 -31.53 -16.30
CA ASP A 518 6.99 -30.84 -15.46
C ASP A 518 6.91 -31.34 -14.02
N SER A 519 7.56 -32.46 -13.71
CA SER A 519 7.71 -32.89 -12.32
C SER A 519 8.84 -32.15 -11.59
N LEU A 520 9.69 -31.42 -12.32
CA LEU A 520 10.70 -30.55 -11.71
C LEU A 520 10.10 -29.16 -11.43
N PRO A 521 10.52 -28.52 -10.33
CA PRO A 521 10.12 -27.14 -10.09
C PRO A 521 10.56 -26.21 -11.23
N GLN A 522 9.73 -25.22 -11.55
CA GLN A 522 9.99 -24.29 -12.65
C GLN A 522 11.36 -23.59 -12.51
N SER A 523 11.76 -23.19 -11.31
CA SER A 523 13.04 -22.50 -11.11
C SER A 523 14.26 -23.40 -11.28
N ASP A 524 14.18 -24.70 -10.98
CA ASP A 524 15.24 -25.68 -11.27
C ASP A 524 15.42 -25.84 -12.79
N ARG A 525 14.33 -25.75 -13.55
CA ARG A 525 14.36 -25.76 -15.03
C ARG A 525 14.90 -24.42 -15.56
N GLU A 526 14.50 -23.28 -14.98
CA GLU A 526 15.02 -21.96 -15.36
C GLU A 526 16.52 -21.80 -15.04
N ALA A 527 16.98 -22.34 -13.92
CA ALA A 527 18.38 -22.35 -13.53
C ALA A 527 19.26 -23.13 -14.52
N ALA A 528 18.70 -24.12 -15.23
CA ALA A 528 19.39 -24.85 -16.29
C ALA A 528 19.61 -24.00 -17.56
N VAL A 529 18.81 -22.96 -17.80
CA VAL A 529 18.89 -22.15 -19.04
C VAL A 529 20.26 -21.49 -19.20
N GLY A 530 20.81 -20.89 -18.15
CA GLY A 530 22.14 -20.27 -18.20
C GLY A 530 23.25 -21.26 -18.62
N PRO A 531 23.41 -22.39 -17.92
CA PRO A 531 24.32 -23.47 -18.30
C PRO A 531 24.09 -24.03 -19.71
N THR A 532 22.85 -24.05 -20.21
CA THR A 532 22.53 -24.55 -21.55
C THR A 532 22.96 -23.62 -22.68
N LEU A 533 23.29 -22.35 -22.38
CA LEU A 533 23.50 -21.30 -23.38
C LEU A 533 24.49 -21.69 -24.50
N GLN A 534 25.64 -22.25 -24.13
CA GLN A 534 26.70 -22.60 -25.09
C GLN A 534 26.35 -23.78 -25.99
N ILE A 535 25.40 -24.62 -25.56
CA ILE A 535 24.95 -25.82 -26.28
C ILE A 535 23.50 -25.67 -26.77
N ALA A 536 22.94 -24.46 -26.75
CA ALA A 536 21.59 -24.18 -27.20
C ALA A 536 21.30 -24.70 -28.63
N PRO A 537 22.21 -24.63 -29.62
CA PRO A 537 21.97 -25.20 -30.95
C PRO A 537 21.85 -26.73 -30.97
N GLN A 538 22.39 -27.42 -29.96
CA GLN A 538 22.26 -28.87 -29.78
C GLN A 538 20.96 -29.23 -29.03
N ILE A 539 20.49 -28.33 -28.17
CA ILE A 539 19.29 -28.51 -27.35
C ILE A 539 18.01 -28.16 -28.11
N LEU A 540 18.01 -27.11 -28.93
CA LEU A 540 16.81 -26.66 -29.64
C LEU A 540 16.13 -27.79 -30.45
N PRO A 541 16.85 -28.59 -31.27
CA PRO A 541 16.26 -29.72 -31.99
C PRO A 541 15.65 -30.79 -31.07
N LEU A 542 16.17 -30.93 -29.85
CA LEU A 542 15.66 -31.89 -28.86
C LEU A 542 14.40 -31.36 -28.16
N LEU A 543 14.31 -30.05 -27.95
CA LEU A 543 13.10 -29.42 -27.41
C LEU A 543 11.92 -29.51 -28.39
N THR A 544 12.21 -29.51 -29.68
CA THR A 544 11.21 -29.55 -30.76
C THR A 544 11.03 -30.94 -31.38
N ALA A 545 11.77 -31.95 -30.90
CA ALA A 545 11.66 -33.32 -31.39
C ALA A 545 10.26 -33.90 -31.13
N GLU A 546 9.75 -34.67 -32.08
CA GLU A 546 8.49 -35.41 -31.98
C GLU A 546 7.25 -34.52 -31.71
N LEU A 547 7.32 -33.23 -32.03
CA LEU A 547 6.13 -32.39 -32.03
C LEU A 547 5.11 -32.92 -33.05
N PRO A 548 3.80 -32.91 -32.73
CA PRO A 548 2.77 -33.28 -33.69
C PRO A 548 2.84 -32.44 -34.97
N ASP A 549 2.48 -33.03 -36.12
CA ASP A 549 2.44 -32.35 -37.43
C ASP A 549 1.29 -31.32 -37.55
N THR A 550 0.78 -30.85 -36.42
CA THR A 550 -0.25 -29.81 -36.30
C THR A 550 0.36 -28.59 -35.62
N ALA A 551 0.62 -27.54 -36.40
CA ALA A 551 0.99 -26.23 -35.90
C ALA A 551 0.02 -25.77 -34.81
N GLY A 552 0.58 -25.27 -33.71
CA GLY A 552 -0.17 -24.79 -32.57
C GLY A 552 -0.76 -25.89 -31.68
N SER A 553 -0.21 -27.11 -31.72
CA SER A 553 -0.65 -28.19 -30.82
C SER A 553 -0.46 -27.82 -29.35
N SER A 554 -1.26 -28.43 -28.46
CA SER A 554 -1.13 -28.20 -27.02
C SER A 554 0.26 -28.59 -26.49
N GLU A 555 0.89 -29.60 -27.08
CA GLU A 555 2.25 -30.01 -26.72
C GLU A 555 3.29 -28.97 -27.19
N GLU A 556 3.12 -28.40 -28.38
CA GLU A 556 3.98 -27.30 -28.83
C GLU A 556 3.90 -26.10 -27.86
N TYR A 557 2.69 -25.69 -27.48
CA TYR A 557 2.49 -24.60 -26.52
C TYR A 557 2.98 -24.90 -25.11
N ARG A 558 2.99 -26.17 -24.69
CA ARG A 558 3.62 -26.60 -23.44
C ARG A 558 5.14 -26.39 -23.45
N ARG A 559 5.79 -26.55 -24.61
CA ARG A 559 7.25 -26.44 -24.78
C ARG A 559 7.74 -25.03 -25.12
N ILE A 560 6.91 -24.22 -25.76
CA ILE A 560 7.21 -22.83 -26.18
C ILE A 560 7.89 -21.99 -25.07
N PRO A 561 7.44 -21.98 -23.80
CA PRO A 561 8.07 -21.16 -22.75
C PRO A 561 9.56 -21.47 -22.51
N TRP A 562 9.97 -22.74 -22.70
CA TRP A 562 11.35 -23.20 -22.52
C TRP A 562 12.20 -22.98 -23.76
N ILE A 563 11.62 -23.23 -24.93
CA ILE A 563 12.22 -22.89 -26.22
C ILE A 563 12.55 -21.39 -26.27
N TRP A 564 11.58 -20.55 -25.89
CA TRP A 564 11.75 -19.11 -25.79
C TRP A 564 12.85 -18.70 -24.83
N ARG A 565 12.90 -19.26 -23.61
CA ARG A 565 13.94 -18.96 -22.60
C ARG A 565 15.35 -19.22 -23.11
N VAL A 566 15.55 -20.35 -23.79
CA VAL A 566 16.84 -20.69 -24.40
C VAL A 566 17.18 -19.70 -25.52
N ALA A 567 16.23 -19.39 -26.40
CA ALA A 567 16.43 -18.49 -27.53
C ALA A 567 16.69 -17.04 -27.10
N ILE A 568 15.94 -16.50 -26.13
CA ILE A 568 16.14 -15.13 -25.64
C ILE A 568 17.44 -14.97 -24.85
N ALA A 569 17.86 -16.01 -24.10
CA ALA A 569 19.17 -16.02 -23.44
C ALA A 569 20.30 -15.96 -24.48
N ALA A 570 20.18 -16.71 -25.58
CA ALA A 570 21.12 -16.64 -26.70
C ALA A 570 21.12 -15.26 -27.37
N GLY A 571 19.96 -14.68 -27.66
CA GLY A 571 19.86 -13.33 -28.23
C GLY A 571 20.53 -12.26 -27.35
N LYS A 572 20.38 -12.35 -26.01
CA LYS A 572 20.99 -11.44 -25.03
C LYS A 572 22.50 -11.61 -24.84
N SER A 573 23.05 -12.77 -25.21
CA SER A 573 24.45 -13.13 -24.93
C SER A 573 25.49 -12.29 -25.69
N ALA A 574 25.06 -11.57 -26.74
CA ALA A 574 25.92 -10.90 -27.70
C ALA A 574 26.93 -11.82 -28.42
N GLN A 575 26.72 -13.14 -28.41
CA GLN A 575 27.52 -14.13 -29.13
C GLN A 575 26.92 -14.40 -30.49
N ASP A 576 27.50 -13.78 -31.52
CA ASP A 576 26.89 -13.78 -32.84
C ASP A 576 26.87 -15.15 -33.52
N ASP A 577 27.92 -15.96 -33.35
CA ASP A 577 27.96 -17.33 -33.90
C ASP A 577 26.88 -18.23 -33.27
N LEU A 578 26.58 -18.02 -31.98
CA LEU A 578 25.52 -18.73 -31.27
C LEU A 578 24.13 -18.34 -31.79
N ILE A 579 23.90 -17.03 -31.97
CA ILE A 579 22.66 -16.48 -32.54
C ILE A 579 22.42 -17.04 -33.94
N LEU A 580 23.44 -17.03 -34.81
CA LEU A 580 23.35 -17.57 -36.17
C LEU A 580 23.11 -19.07 -36.19
N SER A 581 23.79 -19.83 -35.32
CA SER A 581 23.61 -21.28 -35.23
C SER A 581 22.19 -21.65 -34.81
N LEU A 582 21.59 -20.91 -33.87
CA LEU A 582 20.18 -21.09 -33.51
C LEU A 582 19.24 -20.67 -34.63
N LEU A 583 19.54 -19.55 -35.31
CA LEU A 583 18.75 -19.10 -36.44
C LEU A 583 18.68 -20.19 -37.52
N GLU A 584 19.81 -20.76 -37.92
CA GLU A 584 19.87 -21.83 -38.92
C GLU A 584 19.01 -23.05 -38.57
N LYS A 585 18.99 -23.43 -37.28
CA LYS A 585 18.17 -24.55 -36.77
C LYS A 585 16.69 -24.22 -36.66
N SER A 586 16.35 -22.94 -36.55
CA SER A 586 14.96 -22.47 -36.39
C SER A 586 14.26 -22.15 -37.71
N LEU A 587 15.00 -22.02 -38.81
CA LEU A 587 14.40 -21.67 -40.09
C LEU A 587 13.59 -22.85 -40.68
N PRO A 588 12.43 -22.58 -41.30
CA PRO A 588 11.70 -23.62 -42.02
C PRO A 588 12.49 -24.13 -43.23
N ASP A 589 12.21 -25.36 -43.63
CA ASP A 589 12.68 -25.88 -44.92
C ASP A 589 11.88 -25.25 -46.07
N ARG A 590 12.39 -25.36 -47.30
CA ARG A 590 11.96 -24.56 -48.45
C ARG A 590 10.46 -24.61 -48.78
N ASN A 591 9.80 -25.73 -48.47
CA ASN A 591 8.39 -25.95 -48.77
C ASN A 591 7.52 -26.09 -47.51
N ASP A 592 8.11 -25.89 -46.33
CA ASP A 592 7.42 -26.07 -45.06
C ASP A 592 6.75 -24.75 -44.66
N ARG A 593 5.69 -24.88 -43.86
CA ARG A 593 5.08 -23.72 -43.19
C ARG A 593 6.00 -23.22 -42.08
N LEU A 594 5.77 -21.98 -41.65
CA LEU A 594 6.38 -21.47 -40.43
C LEU A 594 5.60 -22.01 -39.23
N GLU A 595 6.24 -22.85 -38.42
CA GLU A 595 5.68 -23.37 -37.17
C GLU A 595 5.70 -22.31 -36.07
N HIS A 596 4.83 -22.45 -35.07
CA HIS A 596 4.70 -21.44 -34.01
C HIS A 596 5.97 -21.34 -33.17
N TRP A 597 6.59 -22.48 -32.84
CA TRP A 597 7.87 -22.50 -32.11
C TRP A 597 8.99 -21.80 -32.89
N GLN A 598 8.97 -21.85 -34.23
CA GLN A 598 9.99 -21.19 -35.06
C GLN A 598 9.84 -19.67 -34.98
N ALA A 599 8.60 -19.17 -35.07
CA ALA A 599 8.32 -17.76 -34.87
C ALA A 599 8.77 -17.29 -33.47
N VAL A 600 8.47 -18.09 -32.43
CA VAL A 600 8.91 -17.82 -31.04
C VAL A 600 10.44 -17.74 -30.93
N VAL A 601 11.18 -18.69 -31.52
CA VAL A 601 12.64 -18.66 -31.48
C VAL A 601 13.18 -17.43 -32.19
N ILE A 602 12.70 -17.14 -33.40
CA ILE A 602 13.25 -16.08 -34.24
C ILE A 602 12.83 -14.70 -33.73
N GLY A 603 11.52 -14.45 -33.62
CA GLY A 603 10.92 -13.17 -33.23
C GLY A 603 11.05 -12.88 -31.74
N GLY A 604 10.44 -13.72 -30.92
CA GLY A 604 10.35 -13.53 -29.47
C GLY A 604 11.65 -13.82 -28.72
N GLY A 605 12.49 -14.68 -29.29
CA GLY A 605 13.77 -15.12 -28.74
C GLY A 605 14.94 -14.28 -29.26
N LEU A 606 15.40 -14.55 -30.48
CA LEU A 606 16.62 -13.99 -31.04
C LEU A 606 16.49 -12.48 -31.30
N ILE A 607 15.50 -12.05 -32.09
CA ILE A 607 15.30 -10.63 -32.46
C ILE A 607 15.05 -9.80 -31.19
N ASN A 608 14.15 -10.23 -30.31
CA ASN A 608 13.92 -9.60 -29.01
C ASN A 608 15.18 -9.56 -28.12
N GLY A 609 15.89 -10.68 -27.98
CA GLY A 609 17.10 -10.74 -27.17
C GLY A 609 18.18 -9.78 -27.66
N ILE A 610 18.36 -9.65 -28.98
CA ILE A 610 19.30 -8.70 -29.59
C ILE A 610 18.91 -7.25 -29.24
N THR A 611 17.63 -6.90 -29.37
CA THR A 611 17.11 -5.58 -28.99
C THR A 611 17.33 -5.28 -27.51
N LEU A 612 17.06 -6.25 -26.64
CA LEU A 612 17.27 -6.13 -25.18
C LEU A 612 18.74 -5.99 -24.80
N ALA A 613 19.66 -6.54 -25.60
CA ALA A 613 21.10 -6.31 -25.47
C ALA A 613 21.54 -4.93 -26.00
N GLY A 614 20.60 -4.08 -26.42
CA GLY A 614 20.88 -2.74 -26.95
C GLY A 614 21.39 -2.73 -28.38
N ARG A 615 21.37 -3.87 -29.09
CA ARG A 615 21.89 -4.02 -30.45
C ARG A 615 20.77 -4.03 -31.48
N TRP A 616 21.06 -3.62 -32.71
CA TRP A 616 20.06 -3.61 -33.78
C TRP A 616 19.97 -4.98 -34.45
N PRO A 617 18.78 -5.60 -34.50
CA PRO A 617 18.60 -6.90 -35.15
C PRO A 617 19.08 -6.92 -36.59
N GLN A 618 18.86 -5.83 -37.33
CA GLN A 618 19.31 -5.72 -38.73
C GLN A 618 20.83 -5.86 -38.89
N ASP A 619 21.61 -5.28 -37.96
CA ASP A 619 23.07 -5.31 -37.97
C ASP A 619 23.60 -6.72 -37.66
N VAL A 620 22.89 -7.45 -36.80
CA VAL A 620 23.30 -8.80 -36.37
C VAL A 620 22.92 -9.85 -37.41
N LEU A 621 21.72 -9.76 -37.98
CA LEU A 621 21.11 -10.82 -38.77
C LEU A 621 21.20 -10.64 -40.29
N THR A 622 21.38 -9.42 -40.83
CA THR A 622 21.10 -9.15 -42.26
C THR A 622 22.33 -8.87 -43.14
N ALA A 623 23.38 -8.19 -42.66
CA ALA A 623 24.33 -7.53 -43.58
C ALA A 623 25.68 -8.24 -43.84
N ALA A 624 26.21 -9.06 -42.92
CA ALA A 624 27.57 -9.60 -43.06
C ALA A 624 27.72 -11.11 -42.81
N ARG A 625 26.66 -11.81 -42.37
CA ARG A 625 26.76 -13.14 -41.75
C ARG A 625 25.92 -14.25 -42.39
N LEU A 626 24.89 -13.91 -43.14
CA LEU A 626 24.13 -14.87 -43.94
C LEU A 626 24.74 -15.02 -45.34
N SER A 627 26.05 -15.27 -45.42
CA SER A 627 26.79 -15.37 -46.69
C SER A 627 26.47 -16.66 -47.47
N ASP A 628 25.85 -17.65 -46.83
CA ASP A 628 25.35 -18.87 -47.47
C ASP A 628 24.03 -18.59 -48.22
N ARG A 629 24.02 -18.91 -49.52
CA ARG A 629 22.85 -18.64 -50.38
C ARG A 629 21.60 -19.42 -49.97
N GLY A 630 21.74 -20.65 -49.49
CA GLY A 630 20.61 -21.49 -49.09
C GLY A 630 19.99 -21.00 -47.78
N LEU A 631 20.83 -20.60 -46.83
CA LEU A 631 20.39 -20.00 -45.56
C LEU A 631 19.67 -18.67 -45.80
N LEU A 632 20.20 -17.82 -46.69
CA LEU A 632 19.56 -16.56 -47.06
C LEU A 632 18.19 -16.77 -47.73
N GLU A 633 18.04 -17.79 -48.57
CA GLU A 633 16.76 -18.15 -49.18
C GLU A 633 15.73 -18.59 -48.12
N ARG A 634 16.12 -19.47 -47.18
CA ARG A 634 15.27 -19.91 -46.06
C ARG A 634 14.89 -18.75 -45.15
N TRP A 635 15.84 -17.85 -44.84
CA TRP A 635 15.58 -16.63 -44.06
C TRP A 635 14.53 -15.75 -44.73
N ASN A 636 14.73 -15.41 -46.01
CA ASN A 636 13.77 -14.59 -46.75
C ASN A 636 12.40 -15.26 -46.83
N THR A 637 12.36 -16.58 -47.00
CA THR A 637 11.11 -17.35 -46.99
C THR A 637 10.40 -17.24 -45.63
N ALA A 638 11.12 -17.42 -44.52
CA ALA A 638 10.57 -17.30 -43.18
C ALA A 638 9.97 -15.91 -42.89
N LEU A 639 10.62 -14.84 -43.36
CA LEU A 639 10.11 -13.47 -43.21
C LEU A 639 8.79 -13.26 -43.98
N HIS A 640 8.63 -13.86 -45.15
CA HIS A 640 7.37 -13.79 -45.91
C HIS A 640 6.26 -14.65 -45.28
N LEU A 641 6.62 -15.84 -44.77
CA LEU A 641 5.67 -16.69 -44.04
C LEU A 641 5.20 -16.04 -42.73
N ALA A 642 6.04 -15.22 -42.09
CA ALA A 642 5.65 -14.45 -40.91
C ALA A 642 4.51 -13.44 -41.21
N ASP A 643 4.47 -12.81 -42.39
CA ASP A 643 3.35 -11.94 -42.77
C ASP A 643 2.04 -12.73 -42.94
N GLN A 644 2.10 -13.97 -43.43
CA GLN A 644 0.93 -14.86 -43.48
C GLN A 644 0.47 -15.24 -42.08
N MET A 645 1.40 -15.65 -41.21
CA MET A 645 1.12 -16.01 -39.81
C MET A 645 0.52 -14.85 -39.02
N LEU A 646 1.02 -13.62 -39.20
CA LEU A 646 0.48 -12.42 -38.55
C LEU A 646 -0.99 -12.16 -38.93
N ARG A 647 -1.37 -12.46 -40.17
CA ARG A 647 -2.72 -12.20 -40.69
C ARG A 647 -3.72 -13.31 -40.40
N ASP A 648 -3.27 -14.47 -39.94
CA ASP A 648 -4.14 -15.58 -39.58
C ASP A 648 -4.69 -15.39 -38.16
N ASP A 649 -5.99 -15.15 -38.05
CA ASP A 649 -6.66 -14.96 -36.76
C ASP A 649 -6.79 -16.25 -35.94
N ASN A 650 -6.50 -17.41 -36.52
CA ASN A 650 -6.42 -18.68 -35.77
C ASN A 650 -5.07 -18.85 -35.05
N VAL A 651 -4.06 -18.04 -35.38
CA VAL A 651 -2.78 -18.05 -34.70
C VAL A 651 -2.89 -17.24 -33.40
N PRO A 652 -2.45 -17.78 -32.25
CA PRO A 652 -2.47 -17.05 -30.98
C PRO A 652 -1.70 -15.74 -31.03
N THR A 653 -2.21 -14.75 -30.29
CA THR A 653 -1.72 -13.37 -30.29
C THR A 653 -0.22 -13.24 -30.03
N GLY A 654 0.33 -13.98 -29.06
CA GLY A 654 1.78 -13.97 -28.78
C GLY A 654 2.64 -14.46 -29.94
N THR A 655 2.19 -15.48 -30.67
CA THR A 655 2.90 -15.96 -31.87
C THR A 655 2.80 -14.96 -33.02
N ARG A 656 1.66 -14.28 -33.16
CA ARG A 656 1.49 -13.16 -34.12
C ARG A 656 2.37 -11.95 -33.74
N TYR A 657 2.56 -11.68 -32.45
CA TYR A 657 3.54 -10.71 -31.95
C TYR A 657 4.96 -11.08 -32.40
N ASP A 658 5.35 -12.34 -32.29
CA ASP A 658 6.68 -12.79 -32.74
C ASP A 658 6.85 -12.64 -34.26
N ALA A 659 5.78 -12.89 -35.02
CA ALA A 659 5.75 -12.65 -36.46
C ALA A 659 5.93 -11.15 -36.82
N LEU A 660 5.32 -10.22 -36.05
CA LEU A 660 5.56 -8.77 -36.21
C LEU A 660 7.04 -8.40 -36.01
N ARG A 661 7.71 -9.03 -35.03
CA ARG A 661 9.14 -8.85 -34.80
C ARG A 661 9.97 -9.33 -35.98
N MET A 662 9.58 -10.45 -36.62
CA MET A 662 10.23 -10.96 -37.83
C MET A 662 10.04 -10.03 -39.03
N ILE A 663 8.81 -9.58 -39.30
CA ILE A 663 8.48 -8.70 -40.43
C ILE A 663 9.28 -7.39 -40.40
N ALA A 664 9.70 -6.92 -39.22
CA ALA A 664 10.58 -5.76 -39.08
C ALA A 664 11.95 -5.90 -39.78
N LEU A 665 12.34 -7.13 -40.15
CA LEU A 665 13.58 -7.45 -40.84
C LEU A 665 13.41 -7.62 -42.36
N LEU A 666 12.19 -7.46 -42.89
CA LEU A 666 11.98 -7.29 -44.33
C LEU A 666 12.66 -5.99 -44.83
N PRO A 667 12.82 -5.82 -46.16
CA PRO A 667 13.24 -4.54 -46.73
C PRO A 667 12.44 -3.37 -46.13
N GLU A 668 13.11 -2.31 -45.71
CA GLU A 668 12.55 -1.31 -44.78
C GLU A 668 11.18 -0.76 -45.19
N GLN A 669 10.99 -0.48 -46.49
CA GLN A 669 9.71 0.02 -47.00
C GLN A 669 8.58 -1.01 -46.87
N GLN A 670 8.87 -2.29 -47.10
CA GLN A 670 7.93 -3.40 -46.94
C GLN A 670 7.64 -3.66 -45.45
N ALA A 671 8.67 -3.63 -44.61
CA ALA A 671 8.53 -3.80 -43.17
C ALA A 671 7.64 -2.71 -42.54
N ILE A 672 7.94 -1.44 -42.80
CA ILE A 672 7.19 -0.31 -42.22
C ILE A 672 5.72 -0.34 -42.68
N SER A 673 5.47 -0.54 -43.99
CA SER A 673 4.10 -0.59 -44.52
C SER A 673 3.31 -1.80 -44.02
N GLY A 674 3.97 -2.95 -43.80
CA GLY A 674 3.35 -4.15 -43.23
C GLY A 674 2.99 -4.01 -41.74
N ILE A 675 3.80 -3.26 -40.97
CA ILE A 675 3.62 -3.11 -39.52
C ILE A 675 2.65 -1.97 -39.17
N GLN A 676 2.63 -0.87 -39.92
CA GLN A 676 1.79 0.31 -39.62
C GLN A 676 0.31 0.02 -39.33
N PRO A 677 -0.40 -0.88 -40.05
CA PRO A 677 -1.79 -1.20 -39.76
C PRO A 677 -2.05 -1.69 -38.33
N TRP A 678 -1.03 -2.25 -37.67
CA TRP A 678 -1.08 -2.84 -36.33
C TRP A 678 -0.83 -1.81 -35.21
N LEU A 679 -0.59 -0.54 -35.54
CA LEU A 679 -0.46 0.56 -34.57
C LEU A 679 -1.79 1.26 -34.23
N LYS A 680 -2.90 0.87 -34.86
CA LYS A 680 -4.19 1.52 -34.64
C LYS A 680 -4.72 1.24 -33.23
N SER A 681 -5.60 2.11 -32.75
CA SER A 681 -6.16 2.03 -31.40
C SER A 681 -7.18 0.88 -31.21
N ASP A 682 -7.70 0.32 -32.29
CA ASP A 682 -8.62 -0.83 -32.31
C ASP A 682 -7.91 -2.19 -32.41
N VAL A 683 -6.58 -2.19 -32.53
CA VAL A 683 -5.76 -3.42 -32.57
C VAL A 683 -5.52 -3.92 -31.15
N HIS A 684 -5.50 -5.25 -30.97
CA HIS A 684 -5.22 -5.89 -29.68
C HIS A 684 -3.92 -5.33 -29.05
N PRO A 685 -3.89 -4.98 -27.75
CA PRO A 685 -2.74 -4.31 -27.12
C PRO A 685 -1.40 -5.04 -27.30
N GLU A 686 -1.39 -6.36 -27.23
CA GLU A 686 -0.19 -7.18 -27.46
C GLU A 686 0.30 -7.12 -28.91
N LEU A 687 -0.59 -7.09 -29.91
CA LEU A 687 -0.17 -6.92 -31.32
C LEU A 687 0.33 -5.50 -31.58
N GLN A 688 -0.32 -4.52 -30.94
CA GLN A 688 0.14 -3.13 -30.96
C GLN A 688 1.54 -3.01 -30.31
N MET A 689 1.81 -3.74 -29.23
CA MET A 689 3.14 -3.84 -28.61
C MET A 689 4.17 -4.44 -29.59
N GLY A 690 3.79 -5.48 -30.33
CA GLY A 690 4.63 -6.10 -31.36
C GLY A 690 4.96 -5.14 -32.49
N ALA A 691 3.98 -4.34 -32.91
CA ALA A 691 4.15 -3.34 -33.95
C ALA A 691 5.10 -2.20 -33.52
N VAL A 692 4.91 -1.68 -32.29
CA VAL A 692 5.81 -0.67 -31.71
C VAL A 692 7.22 -1.23 -31.57
N SER A 693 7.34 -2.46 -31.05
CA SER A 693 8.60 -3.18 -30.90
C SER A 693 9.32 -3.37 -32.24
N GLY A 694 8.60 -3.80 -33.28
CA GLY A 694 9.15 -4.02 -34.62
C GLY A 694 9.65 -2.73 -35.27
N LEU A 695 8.86 -1.64 -35.23
CA LEU A 695 9.32 -0.33 -35.68
C LEU A 695 10.48 0.22 -34.83
N GLY A 696 10.55 -0.18 -33.56
CA GLY A 696 11.67 0.10 -32.66
C GLY A 696 13.00 -0.51 -33.12
N ASP A 697 12.98 -1.54 -33.96
CA ASP A 697 14.17 -2.24 -34.49
C ASP A 697 14.61 -1.81 -35.88
N ILE A 698 13.82 -0.97 -36.55
CA ILE A 698 14.16 -0.43 -37.86
C ILE A 698 14.91 0.89 -37.67
N GLN A 699 16.16 0.96 -38.17
CA GLN A 699 17.00 2.16 -38.12
C GLN A 699 16.64 3.20 -39.19
N ASN A 700 15.35 3.46 -39.39
CA ASN A 700 14.87 4.32 -40.47
C ASN A 700 14.02 5.49 -39.92
N PRO A 701 14.25 6.74 -40.37
CA PRO A 701 13.47 7.91 -39.95
C PRO A 701 11.95 7.79 -40.18
N THR A 702 11.52 7.05 -41.21
CA THR A 702 10.11 6.79 -41.52
C THR A 702 9.47 5.87 -40.48
N ALA A 703 10.22 4.93 -39.89
CA ALA A 703 9.73 4.10 -38.79
C ALA A 703 9.48 4.94 -37.53
N THR A 704 10.35 5.91 -37.24
CA THR A 704 10.12 6.90 -36.17
C THR A 704 8.91 7.78 -36.45
N ALA A 705 8.73 8.25 -37.68
CA ALA A 705 7.57 9.04 -38.08
C ALA A 705 6.26 8.27 -37.88
N ALA A 706 6.24 6.96 -38.19
CA ALA A 706 5.09 6.10 -37.94
C ALA A 706 4.75 6.00 -36.44
N LEU A 707 5.76 5.83 -35.57
CA LEU A 707 5.56 5.83 -34.11
C LEU A 707 5.00 7.17 -33.61
N ILE A 708 5.54 8.29 -34.09
CA ILE A 708 5.08 9.65 -33.74
C ILE A 708 3.62 9.83 -34.15
N GLN A 709 3.27 9.49 -35.38
CA GLN A 709 1.93 9.67 -35.95
C GLN A 709 0.85 8.89 -35.18
N HIS A 710 1.17 7.66 -34.76
CA HIS A 710 0.21 6.78 -34.10
C HIS A 710 0.25 6.86 -32.58
N TYR A 711 1.22 7.59 -32.00
CA TYR A 711 1.41 7.72 -30.55
C TYR A 711 0.12 7.97 -29.74
N PRO A 712 -0.78 8.90 -30.14
CA PRO A 712 -1.99 9.18 -29.36
C PRO A 712 -2.98 8.01 -29.29
N GLY A 713 -2.92 7.08 -30.24
CA GLY A 713 -3.79 5.89 -30.29
C GLY A 713 -3.20 4.65 -29.62
N LEU A 714 -1.97 4.73 -29.10
CA LEU A 714 -1.33 3.62 -28.39
C LEU A 714 -1.85 3.51 -26.96
N THR A 715 -1.89 2.28 -26.41
CA THR A 715 -2.14 2.08 -24.97
C THR A 715 -1.04 2.76 -24.13
N PRO A 716 -1.29 3.10 -22.86
CA PRO A 716 -0.28 3.73 -22.01
C PRO A 716 1.06 2.97 -21.96
N GLU A 717 1.02 1.65 -21.93
CA GLU A 717 2.21 0.78 -21.93
C GLU A 717 2.96 0.89 -23.28
N ASN A 718 2.21 0.85 -24.38
CA ASN A 718 2.77 0.96 -25.73
C ASN A 718 3.29 2.37 -26.06
N GLN A 719 2.73 3.41 -25.43
CA GLN A 719 3.26 4.78 -25.49
C GLN A 719 4.66 4.85 -24.85
N GLN A 720 4.84 4.26 -23.66
CA GLN A 720 6.16 4.23 -23.01
C GLN A 720 7.18 3.46 -23.86
N LEU A 721 6.77 2.34 -24.44
CA LEU A 721 7.61 1.57 -25.36
C LEU A 721 7.98 2.36 -26.62
N ALA A 722 7.03 3.10 -27.20
CA ALA A 722 7.27 3.96 -28.36
C ALA A 722 8.27 5.08 -28.02
N VAL A 723 8.19 5.67 -26.83
CA VAL A 723 9.15 6.68 -26.35
C VAL A 723 10.55 6.08 -26.20
N ASN A 724 10.67 4.88 -25.63
CA ASN A 724 11.96 4.18 -25.53
C ASN A 724 12.54 3.89 -26.92
N ALA A 725 11.71 3.48 -27.88
CA ALA A 725 12.13 3.28 -29.27
C ALA A 725 12.59 4.59 -29.95
N MET A 726 11.87 5.69 -29.73
CA MET A 726 12.19 7.01 -30.31
C MET A 726 13.42 7.68 -29.67
N THR A 727 13.78 7.31 -28.44
CA THR A 727 14.98 7.82 -27.74
C THR A 727 16.22 6.96 -27.94
N ARG A 728 16.10 5.81 -28.62
CA ARG A 728 17.17 4.82 -28.82
C ARG A 728 18.39 5.32 -29.59
N SER A 729 18.23 6.33 -30.45
CA SER A 729 19.36 6.94 -31.20
C SER A 729 19.23 8.45 -31.31
N HIS A 730 20.35 9.13 -31.60
CA HIS A 730 20.37 10.58 -31.74
C HIS A 730 19.44 11.08 -32.85
N VAL A 731 19.38 10.37 -33.98
CA VAL A 731 18.51 10.73 -35.12
C VAL A 731 17.04 10.65 -34.72
N ARG A 732 16.63 9.56 -34.07
CA ARG A 732 15.23 9.37 -33.63
C ARG A 732 14.86 10.38 -32.54
N SER A 733 15.80 10.67 -31.63
CA SER A 733 15.61 11.65 -30.55
C SER A 733 15.36 13.06 -31.11
N LEU A 734 16.07 13.45 -32.16
CA LEU A 734 15.84 14.74 -32.83
C LEU A 734 14.44 14.81 -33.48
N GLN A 735 13.97 13.73 -34.10
CA GLN A 735 12.61 13.68 -34.67
C GLN A 735 11.54 13.75 -33.59
N LEU A 736 11.74 13.08 -32.44
CA LEU A 736 10.84 13.17 -31.29
C LEU A 736 10.77 14.59 -30.73
N LEU A 737 11.92 15.26 -30.57
CA LEU A 737 12.00 16.62 -30.08
C LEU A 737 11.32 17.60 -31.06
N GLU A 738 11.53 17.44 -32.37
CA GLU A 738 10.84 18.26 -33.37
C GLU A 738 9.31 18.03 -33.35
N ALA A 739 8.87 16.78 -33.12
CA ALA A 739 7.45 16.47 -32.97
C ALA A 739 6.83 17.13 -31.73
N LEU A 740 7.57 17.21 -30.61
CA LEU A 740 7.17 17.98 -29.43
C LEU A 740 7.09 19.48 -29.72
N LYS A 741 8.09 20.02 -30.42
CA LYS A 741 8.14 21.45 -30.78
C LYS A 741 7.00 21.87 -31.71
N THR A 742 6.65 21.01 -32.67
CA THR A 742 5.57 21.26 -33.65
C THR A 742 4.17 20.93 -33.10
N GLY A 743 4.09 20.34 -31.90
CA GLY A 743 2.82 19.92 -31.29
C GLY A 743 2.23 18.64 -31.88
N THR A 744 3.00 17.88 -32.67
CA THR A 744 2.59 16.56 -33.20
C THR A 744 2.54 15.52 -32.08
N LEU A 745 3.51 15.57 -31.15
CA LEU A 745 3.44 14.85 -29.89
C LEU A 745 2.94 15.79 -28.79
N PRO A 746 2.15 15.28 -27.83
CA PRO A 746 1.61 16.13 -26.80
C PRO A 746 2.68 16.48 -25.75
N PRO A 747 2.59 17.64 -25.09
CA PRO A 747 3.68 18.21 -24.28
C PRO A 747 4.05 17.35 -23.06
N GLU A 748 3.14 16.52 -22.55
CA GLU A 748 3.39 15.55 -21.48
C GLU A 748 4.47 14.53 -21.83
N VAL A 749 4.69 14.21 -23.11
CA VAL A 749 5.77 13.32 -23.55
C VAL A 749 7.13 13.90 -23.14
N GLY A 750 7.27 15.22 -23.13
CA GLY A 750 8.48 15.91 -22.66
C GLY A 750 8.78 15.72 -21.17
N ARG A 751 7.81 15.26 -20.36
CA ARG A 751 7.98 14.98 -18.92
C ARG A 751 8.45 13.55 -18.65
N ILE A 752 8.37 12.65 -19.63
CA ILE A 752 8.81 11.26 -19.49
C ILE A 752 10.32 11.22 -19.27
N GLU A 753 10.75 10.42 -18.31
CA GLU A 753 12.15 10.37 -17.85
C GLU A 753 13.13 10.07 -18.99
N ALA A 754 12.80 9.14 -19.89
CA ALA A 754 13.63 8.83 -21.06
C ALA A 754 13.83 10.03 -21.99
N VAL A 755 12.82 10.90 -22.13
CA VAL A 755 12.88 12.13 -22.93
C VAL A 755 13.64 13.22 -22.18
N ARG A 756 13.44 13.33 -20.85
CA ARG A 756 14.19 14.28 -20.01
C ARG A 756 15.70 14.02 -20.03
N LYS A 757 16.13 12.76 -20.05
CA LYS A 757 17.54 12.37 -20.16
C LYS A 757 18.23 12.91 -21.42
N LEU A 758 17.48 13.33 -22.44
CA LEU A 758 18.06 13.98 -23.63
C LEU A 758 18.70 15.34 -23.31
N LEU A 759 18.34 15.98 -22.18
CA LEU A 759 19.02 17.19 -21.67
C LEU A 759 20.49 16.94 -21.34
N ASP A 760 20.84 15.70 -21.00
CA ASP A 760 22.19 15.27 -20.65
C ASP A 760 22.79 14.37 -21.75
N SER A 761 22.19 14.37 -22.95
CA SER A 761 22.68 13.61 -24.11
C SER A 761 24.13 13.95 -24.42
N ASP A 762 24.93 12.95 -24.80
CA ASP A 762 26.30 13.11 -25.26
C ASP A 762 26.38 13.87 -26.60
N ASN A 763 25.34 13.75 -27.43
CA ASN A 763 25.24 14.45 -28.71
C ASN A 763 24.88 15.95 -28.54
N PRO A 764 25.75 16.87 -29.01
CA PRO A 764 25.50 18.31 -28.86
C PRO A 764 24.22 18.82 -29.52
N ALA A 765 23.81 18.24 -30.66
CA ALA A 765 22.60 18.66 -31.37
C ALA A 765 21.34 18.25 -30.60
N VAL A 766 21.30 17.02 -30.08
CA VAL A 766 20.18 16.51 -29.25
C VAL A 766 20.07 17.34 -27.98
N ARG A 767 21.19 17.56 -27.27
CA ARG A 767 21.23 18.32 -26.03
C ARG A 767 20.75 19.77 -26.22
N LYS A 768 21.17 20.41 -27.31
CA LYS A 768 20.72 21.76 -27.67
C LYS A 768 19.20 21.79 -27.91
N ALA A 769 18.68 20.90 -28.75
CA ALA A 769 17.25 20.82 -29.05
C ALA A 769 16.42 20.52 -27.80
N ALA A 770 16.86 19.57 -26.96
CA ALA A 770 16.21 19.26 -25.70
C ALA A 770 16.19 20.46 -24.74
N GLY A 771 17.28 21.22 -24.67
CA GLY A 771 17.37 22.43 -23.86
C GLY A 771 16.40 23.54 -24.30
N GLU A 772 16.16 23.68 -25.60
CA GLU A 772 15.22 24.65 -26.16
C GLU A 772 13.75 24.25 -25.94
N ILE A 773 13.45 22.96 -25.93
CA ILE A 773 12.07 22.44 -25.96
C ILE A 773 11.57 22.01 -24.57
N LEU A 774 12.44 21.40 -23.75
CA LEU A 774 12.04 20.75 -22.50
C LEU A 774 12.25 21.62 -21.25
N ARG A 775 13.01 22.72 -21.35
CA ARG A 775 13.19 23.63 -20.22
C ARG A 775 11.97 24.55 -20.11
N PRO A 776 11.45 24.81 -18.88
CA PRO A 776 10.40 25.79 -18.71
C PRO A 776 10.88 27.14 -19.23
N ALA A 777 10.03 27.82 -20.01
CA ALA A 777 10.30 29.19 -20.43
C ALA A 777 10.52 30.08 -19.19
N PRO A 778 11.49 31.00 -19.22
CA PRO A 778 11.82 31.86 -18.08
C PRO A 778 10.65 32.77 -17.65
#